data_AF-A0A7J2RBT7-F1
#
_entry.id   AF-A0A7J2RBT7-F1
#
_cell.length_a   1.000
_cell.length_b   1.000
_cell.length_c   1.000
_cell.angle_alpha   90.00
_cell.angle_beta   90.00
_cell.angle_gamma   90.00
#
_symmetry.space_group_name_H-M   'P 1'
#
loop_
_entity.id
_entity.type
_entity.pdbx_description
1 polymer ?
#
loop_
_entity_poly.entity_id
_entity_poly.type
_entity_poly.pdbx_seq_one_letter_code
_entity_poly.pdbx_strand_id
1 'polypeptide(L)'
;MVSVENTYDSIDEILDAKISNFSTNGYFPQVYQPSLQGTYYGLYILDRIGRLSSINQTEVEDFIMSHYDASSKSFRDDYSRRYLDINISKTFYPLTSVLEVNCYAILSLSILGRLDLINIQEFINFFWSFYNPSSSGFIGQPYNFILPAHFKLSTMDNTYFAIKTLDLLMSNWNGYQTEKAELIQYIYDLQETDPFFWYFGGFLNDENLALDTVAIFEPNLLSSYYSIASLDVFNALNYMEVNNFYQYLDGLYDPISDNFQMAYFLPVQNYRDLVATALGLIISDLIYYSSFIDRGEVISYLLSNRNSRGLWNYSTGFLYSELIDTFQVVRSLSESGEISQLSEGEKDTIAGSLALFFMYGGFSLLSQDYTSINLLYSMINSFNISNRLNELDFQYLYTEIERSCLYNSIVDSEGFFAGTVFEENYLGYRSYPIEYYLSGTQIYFPEVERILMSHEITFKAIDSLKLISKLGDFEILHDLNGLISSIVNSQFLDLAYNNYGGFLPFLTFSLGSIPYQNEKIFIEYSYYAVKALEMLSEYLGLGNLTSLGFDVNALDTYIRNKIIEDVGEIYFNPGYTLNSEILIKNTYHSIYILKTIGLFDLDEQKIRNFTLNNINYSDIRSVYYSYKISELLSIKIPLNYDLIYSLIGDIYLMEGYDYFQTIERKKIDPEILYWISYMVENDLRFSTTSIEIVSLLDFIFLSSGNNITFLINSTYGGTYTILINGTILGTGTFITGETIISYSLDSFSGEIGLHDVYINTTTIEGTNAELFSSFYVYSNSENIL
;
A
#
# COMPACT_ATOMS: atom_id res chain seq x y z
N MET A 1 -11.57 -10.00 -21.39
CA MET A 1 -10.29 -10.27 -22.08
C MET A 1 -10.35 -9.63 -23.45
N VAL A 2 -9.97 -8.37 -23.53
CA VAL A 2 -9.51 -7.78 -24.79
C VAL A 2 -8.05 -8.19 -24.90
N SER A 3 -7.68 -8.80 -26.02
CA SER A 3 -6.31 -9.22 -26.29
C SER A 3 -5.44 -7.98 -26.48
N VAL A 4 -4.61 -7.64 -25.50
CA VAL A 4 -3.42 -6.85 -25.80
C VAL A 4 -2.59 -7.73 -26.75
N GLU A 5 -2.31 -7.26 -27.97
CA GLU A 5 -1.54 -8.05 -28.95
C GLU A 5 -0.11 -8.36 -28.45
N ASN A 6 0.40 -7.57 -27.50
CA ASN A 6 1.67 -7.79 -26.78
C ASN A 6 1.63 -7.20 -25.36
N THR A 7 1.91 -8.01 -24.33
CA THR A 7 1.98 -7.58 -22.92
C THR A 7 2.87 -6.36 -22.68
N TYR A 8 3.96 -6.17 -23.43
CA TYR A 8 4.87 -5.03 -23.24
C TYR A 8 4.35 -3.70 -23.80
N ASP A 9 3.38 -3.73 -24.70
CA ASP A 9 2.72 -2.52 -25.20
C ASP A 9 1.90 -1.84 -24.09
N SER A 10 1.61 -2.57 -23.00
CA SER A 10 0.95 -2.00 -21.82
C SER A 10 1.74 -0.85 -21.19
N ILE A 11 3.08 -0.77 -21.31
CA ILE A 11 3.83 0.36 -20.75
C ILE A 11 3.47 1.67 -21.45
N ASP A 12 3.58 1.71 -22.78
CA ASP A 12 3.29 2.93 -23.54
C ASP A 12 1.82 3.33 -23.41
N GLU A 13 0.92 2.35 -23.39
CA GLU A 13 -0.51 2.56 -23.09
C GLU A 13 -0.73 3.16 -21.69
N ILE A 14 -0.03 2.64 -20.67
CA ILE A 14 -0.12 3.19 -19.31
C ILE A 14 0.40 4.63 -19.29
N LEU A 15 1.55 4.91 -19.91
CA LEU A 15 2.11 6.27 -19.93
C LEU A 15 1.14 7.25 -20.64
N ASP A 16 0.57 6.86 -21.78
CA ASP A 16 -0.47 7.63 -22.48
C ASP A 16 -1.69 7.88 -21.57
N ALA A 17 -2.13 6.84 -20.86
CA ALA A 17 -3.23 6.96 -19.91
C ALA A 17 -2.90 7.89 -18.74
N LYS A 18 -1.67 7.88 -18.21
CA LYS A 18 -1.24 8.80 -17.13
C LYS A 18 -1.27 10.27 -17.62
N ILE A 19 -0.84 10.56 -18.85
CA ILE A 19 -0.97 11.91 -19.45
C ILE A 19 -2.44 12.31 -19.64
N SER A 20 -3.26 11.40 -20.15
CA SER A 20 -4.70 11.63 -20.35
C SER A 20 -5.41 11.91 -19.02
N ASN A 21 -5.09 11.14 -17.98
CA ASN A 21 -5.61 11.33 -16.63
C ASN A 21 -5.25 12.70 -16.06
N PHE A 22 -3.97 13.11 -16.20
CA PHE A 22 -3.55 14.44 -15.76
C PHE A 22 -4.26 15.56 -16.53
N SER A 23 -4.38 15.41 -17.85
CA SER A 23 -5.08 16.39 -18.70
C SER A 23 -6.55 16.54 -18.34
N THR A 24 -7.18 15.45 -17.87
CA THR A 24 -8.60 15.42 -17.48
C THR A 24 -8.82 15.96 -16.07
N ASN A 25 -7.96 15.56 -15.13
CA ASN A 25 -8.19 15.76 -13.69
C ASN A 25 -7.37 16.91 -13.09
N GLY A 26 -6.27 17.31 -13.73
CA GLY A 26 -5.29 18.26 -13.19
C GLY A 26 -4.34 17.65 -12.14
N TYR A 27 -4.37 16.33 -11.95
CA TYR A 27 -3.50 15.58 -11.05
C TYR A 27 -3.29 14.15 -11.58
N PHE A 28 -2.26 13.47 -11.06
CA PHE A 28 -2.05 12.05 -11.33
C PHE A 28 -2.79 11.19 -10.31
N PRO A 29 -3.80 10.40 -10.71
CA PRO A 29 -4.55 9.58 -9.77
C PRO A 29 -3.66 8.55 -9.10
N GLN A 30 -3.79 8.46 -7.77
CA GLN A 30 -3.17 7.43 -6.96
C GLN A 30 -4.20 6.39 -6.54
N VAL A 31 -3.75 5.14 -6.54
CA VAL A 31 -4.49 4.04 -5.99
C VAL A 31 -4.10 3.85 -4.52
N TYR A 32 -5.11 3.74 -3.66
CA TYR A 32 -5.01 3.41 -2.24
C TYR A 32 -5.71 2.08 -1.96
N GLN A 33 -5.20 1.34 -0.99
CA GLN A 33 -5.74 0.05 -0.62
C GLN A 33 -7.11 0.22 0.04
N PRO A 34 -8.18 -0.39 -0.50
CA PRO A 34 -9.48 -0.40 0.16
C PRO A 34 -9.45 -1.25 1.44
N SER A 35 -10.31 -0.91 2.40
CA SER A 35 -10.43 -1.64 3.67
C SER A 35 -11.89 -1.88 4.04
N LEU A 36 -12.15 -2.80 4.97
CA LEU A 36 -13.51 -3.02 5.47
C LEU A 36 -14.02 -1.79 6.25
N GLN A 37 -13.12 -1.07 6.92
CA GLN A 37 -13.43 0.20 7.58
C GLN A 37 -13.86 1.28 6.56
N GLY A 38 -13.05 1.52 5.53
CA GLY A 38 -13.38 2.48 4.48
C GLY A 38 -14.68 2.11 3.77
N THR A 39 -14.86 0.82 3.47
CA THR A 39 -16.07 0.29 2.81
C THR A 39 -17.33 0.54 3.64
N TYR A 40 -17.29 0.30 4.95
CA TYR A 40 -18.40 0.65 5.83
C TYR A 40 -18.69 2.16 5.83
N TYR A 41 -17.65 3.00 5.87
CA TYR A 41 -17.83 4.46 5.84
C TYR A 41 -18.50 4.93 4.54
N GLY A 42 -18.00 4.47 3.39
CA GLY A 42 -18.57 4.79 2.07
C GLY A 42 -20.02 4.32 1.93
N LEU A 43 -20.30 3.07 2.29
CA LEU A 43 -21.65 2.49 2.25
C LEU A 43 -22.61 3.23 3.18
N TYR A 44 -22.18 3.54 4.41
CA TYR A 44 -23.02 4.28 5.35
C TYR A 44 -23.40 5.65 4.81
N ILE A 45 -22.43 6.40 4.26
CA ILE A 45 -22.72 7.72 3.68
C ILE A 45 -23.74 7.58 2.54
N LEU A 46 -23.48 6.69 1.59
CA LEU A 46 -24.35 6.48 0.43
C LEU A 46 -25.76 6.04 0.83
N ASP A 47 -25.90 5.16 1.83
CA ASP A 47 -27.19 4.74 2.35
C ASP A 47 -27.96 5.90 2.97
N ARG A 48 -27.32 6.68 3.86
CA ARG A 48 -27.98 7.79 4.57
C ARG A 48 -28.40 8.95 3.67
N ILE A 49 -27.67 9.19 2.58
CA ILE A 49 -28.07 10.18 1.57
C ILE A 49 -28.99 9.59 0.48
N GLY A 50 -29.37 8.31 0.58
CA GLY A 50 -30.27 7.66 -0.38
C GLY A 50 -29.68 7.50 -1.78
N ARG A 51 -28.37 7.21 -1.86
CA ARG A 51 -27.59 7.03 -3.10
C ARG A 51 -26.84 5.70 -3.16
N LEU A 52 -27.21 4.71 -2.35
CA LEU A 52 -26.62 3.37 -2.40
C LEU A 52 -26.69 2.70 -3.80
N SER A 53 -27.61 3.13 -4.67
CA SER A 53 -27.73 2.64 -6.06
C SER A 53 -26.71 3.24 -7.03
N SER A 54 -25.90 4.22 -6.61
CA SER A 54 -24.85 4.81 -7.47
C SER A 54 -23.61 3.94 -7.61
N ILE A 55 -23.53 2.84 -6.87
CA ILE A 55 -22.41 1.90 -6.89
C ILE A 55 -22.88 0.49 -7.25
N ASN A 56 -21.95 -0.34 -7.72
CA ASN A 56 -22.20 -1.76 -7.97
C ASN A 56 -22.18 -2.54 -6.65
N GLN A 57 -23.36 -2.74 -6.06
CA GLN A 57 -23.50 -3.41 -4.76
C GLN A 57 -22.98 -4.86 -4.76
N THR A 58 -23.06 -5.57 -5.89
CA THR A 58 -22.52 -6.93 -6.01
C THR A 58 -21.00 -6.94 -5.92
N GLU A 59 -20.35 -5.95 -6.54
CA GLU A 59 -18.89 -5.81 -6.46
C GLU A 59 -18.43 -5.52 -5.02
N VAL A 60 -19.19 -4.70 -4.28
CA VAL A 60 -18.90 -4.43 -2.87
C VAL A 60 -19.14 -5.63 -1.97
N GLU A 61 -20.19 -6.40 -2.24
CA GLU A 61 -20.44 -7.67 -1.57
C GLU A 61 -19.28 -8.65 -1.80
N ASP A 62 -18.85 -8.82 -3.05
CA ASP A 62 -17.72 -9.69 -3.41
C ASP A 62 -16.44 -9.25 -2.70
N PHE A 63 -16.18 -7.94 -2.62
CA PHE A 63 -15.07 -7.38 -1.85
C PHE A 63 -15.17 -7.70 -0.35
N ILE A 64 -16.33 -7.52 0.28
CA ILE A 64 -16.50 -7.84 1.71
C ILE A 64 -16.28 -9.33 1.95
N MET A 65 -16.87 -10.18 1.11
CA MET A 65 -16.80 -11.63 1.27
C MET A 65 -15.44 -12.21 0.90
N SER A 66 -14.63 -11.55 0.05
CA SER A 66 -13.25 -11.96 -0.21
C SER A 66 -12.36 -11.85 1.04
N HIS A 67 -12.78 -11.08 2.04
CA HIS A 67 -12.11 -10.95 3.33
C HIS A 67 -12.65 -11.90 4.40
N TYR A 68 -13.69 -12.69 4.11
CA TYR A 68 -14.22 -13.70 5.02
C TYR A 68 -13.39 -14.99 4.94
N ASP A 69 -12.76 -15.38 6.05
CA ASP A 69 -12.12 -16.69 6.17
C ASP A 69 -13.07 -17.68 6.85
N ALA A 70 -13.54 -18.67 6.08
CA ALA A 70 -14.44 -19.72 6.56
C ALA A 70 -13.82 -20.59 7.66
N SER A 71 -12.48 -20.67 7.75
CA SER A 71 -11.78 -21.49 8.75
C SER A 71 -11.77 -20.82 10.11
N SER A 72 -11.36 -19.55 10.16
CA SER A 72 -11.40 -18.74 11.38
C SER A 72 -12.78 -18.15 11.68
N LYS A 73 -13.71 -18.23 10.72
CA LYS A 73 -15.07 -17.67 10.77
C LYS A 73 -15.07 -16.17 11.10
N SER A 74 -14.11 -15.45 10.53
CA SER A 74 -13.91 -14.03 10.78
C SER A 74 -13.51 -13.31 9.50
N PHE A 75 -13.82 -12.02 9.45
CA PHE A 75 -13.30 -11.12 8.43
C PHE A 75 -11.91 -10.63 8.81
N ARG A 76 -10.99 -10.61 7.84
CA ARG A 76 -9.63 -10.10 8.01
C ARG A 76 -9.13 -9.37 6.77
N ASP A 77 -8.88 -8.08 6.92
CA ASP A 77 -8.12 -7.26 5.97
C ASP A 77 -6.71 -6.94 6.51
N ASP A 78 -5.93 -6.21 5.72
CA ASP A 78 -4.57 -5.85 6.09
C ASP A 78 -4.50 -4.88 7.30
N TYR A 79 -5.55 -4.08 7.53
CA TYR A 79 -5.62 -3.21 8.70
C TYR A 79 -5.74 -4.02 9.99
N SER A 80 -6.59 -5.04 10.03
CA SER A 80 -6.71 -5.95 11.19
C SER A 80 -5.43 -6.73 11.46
N ARG A 81 -4.71 -7.15 10.40
CA ARG A 81 -3.41 -7.81 10.53
C ARG A 81 -2.36 -6.88 11.12
N ARG A 82 -2.38 -5.59 10.74
CA ARG A 82 -1.42 -4.58 11.20
C ARG A 82 -1.62 -4.28 12.67
N TYR A 83 -2.87 -4.26 13.13
CA TYR A 83 -3.19 -4.17 14.56
C TYR A 83 -2.57 -5.33 15.36
N LEU A 84 -2.65 -6.57 14.84
CA LEU A 84 -2.05 -7.73 15.52
C LEU A 84 -0.52 -7.70 15.57
N ASP A 85 0.11 -6.90 14.71
CA ASP A 85 1.56 -6.69 14.70
C ASP A 85 2.02 -5.61 15.69
N ILE A 86 1.13 -4.87 16.36
CA ILE A 86 1.51 -3.76 17.26
C ILE A 86 2.61 -4.18 18.25
N ASN A 87 3.61 -3.32 18.38
CA ASN A 87 4.59 -3.38 19.45
C ASN A 87 4.68 -2.00 20.14
N ILE A 88 4.21 -1.93 21.39
CA ILE A 88 4.22 -0.69 22.18
C ILE A 88 5.62 -0.19 22.56
N SER A 89 6.68 -1.01 22.45
CA SER A 89 8.05 -0.53 22.62
C SER A 89 8.52 0.31 21.43
N LYS A 90 7.84 0.19 20.30
CA LYS A 90 8.06 0.94 19.06
C LYS A 90 7.05 2.09 18.96
N THR A 91 6.79 2.58 17.75
CA THR A 91 5.77 3.60 17.51
C THR A 91 4.40 2.95 17.66
N PHE A 92 3.62 3.46 18.61
CA PHE A 92 2.23 3.08 18.79
C PHE A 92 1.34 3.97 17.90
N TYR A 93 0.38 3.33 17.24
CA TYR A 93 -0.70 3.99 16.53
C TYR A 93 -2.02 3.41 17.04
N PRO A 94 -3.07 4.24 17.21
CA PRO A 94 -4.42 3.76 17.54
C PRO A 94 -5.05 3.15 16.28
N LEU A 95 -4.64 1.91 15.97
CA LEU A 95 -5.03 1.19 14.76
C LEU A 95 -6.39 0.51 14.92
N THR A 96 -7.12 0.43 13.81
CA THR A 96 -8.36 -0.34 13.72
C THR A 96 -8.16 -1.80 14.10
N SER A 97 -8.96 -2.27 15.05
CA SER A 97 -8.83 -3.58 15.65
C SER A 97 -9.44 -4.71 14.82
N VAL A 98 -9.19 -5.96 15.23
CA VAL A 98 -9.86 -7.13 14.64
C VAL A 98 -11.37 -7.11 14.92
N LEU A 99 -11.78 -6.63 16.10
CA LEU A 99 -13.20 -6.50 16.46
C LEU A 99 -13.90 -5.52 15.53
N GLU A 100 -13.33 -4.33 15.37
CA GLU A 100 -13.90 -3.27 14.56
C GLU A 100 -14.03 -3.71 13.10
N VAL A 101 -13.00 -4.35 12.52
CA VAL A 101 -13.05 -4.87 11.14
C VAL A 101 -14.20 -5.86 10.94
N ASN A 102 -14.46 -6.73 11.92
CA ASN A 102 -15.61 -7.64 11.86
C ASN A 102 -16.95 -6.91 12.02
N CYS A 103 -17.02 -5.88 12.87
CA CYS A 103 -18.20 -5.02 12.96
C CYS A 103 -18.47 -4.30 11.63
N TYR A 104 -17.45 -3.70 11.03
CA TYR A 104 -17.56 -2.98 9.75
C TYR A 104 -18.06 -3.89 8.63
N ALA A 105 -17.56 -5.12 8.53
CA ALA A 105 -18.05 -6.09 7.55
C ALA A 105 -19.54 -6.42 7.74
N ILE A 106 -19.97 -6.71 8.97
CA ILE A 106 -21.37 -7.08 9.25
C ILE A 106 -22.31 -5.89 9.08
N LEU A 107 -21.91 -4.70 9.55
CA LEU A 107 -22.69 -3.48 9.36
C LEU A 107 -22.82 -3.13 7.86
N SER A 108 -21.78 -3.38 7.07
CA SER A 108 -21.81 -3.23 5.61
C SER A 108 -22.76 -4.24 4.96
N LEU A 109 -22.70 -5.52 5.34
CA LEU A 109 -23.65 -6.54 4.86
C LEU A 109 -25.09 -6.20 5.26
N SER A 110 -25.30 -5.59 6.42
CA SER A 110 -26.62 -5.11 6.85
C SER A 110 -27.15 -4.00 5.94
N ILE A 111 -26.32 -3.00 5.62
CA ILE A 111 -26.67 -1.92 4.66
C ILE A 111 -27.05 -2.51 3.30
N LEU A 112 -26.32 -3.53 2.85
CA LEU A 112 -26.59 -4.22 1.58
C LEU A 112 -27.77 -5.21 1.65
N GLY A 113 -28.34 -5.46 2.84
CA GLY A 113 -29.41 -6.43 3.04
C GLY A 113 -28.95 -7.90 2.89
N ARG A 114 -27.67 -8.18 3.12
CA ARG A 114 -26.98 -9.46 2.87
C ARG A 114 -26.45 -10.19 4.10
N LEU A 115 -27.10 -10.01 5.24
CA LEU A 115 -26.80 -10.80 6.45
C LEU A 115 -27.05 -12.32 6.27
N ASP A 116 -27.74 -12.73 5.19
CA ASP A 116 -27.93 -14.13 4.80
C ASP A 116 -26.63 -14.85 4.43
N LEU A 117 -25.57 -14.11 4.11
CA LEU A 117 -24.26 -14.64 3.73
C LEU A 117 -23.43 -15.17 4.91
N ILE A 118 -23.84 -14.84 6.14
CA ILE A 118 -23.10 -15.18 7.35
C ILE A 118 -23.95 -15.97 8.33
N ASN A 119 -23.28 -16.72 9.21
CA ASN A 119 -23.95 -17.34 10.33
C ASN A 119 -24.05 -16.35 11.51
N ILE A 120 -25.23 -15.76 11.69
CA ILE A 120 -25.51 -14.77 12.73
C ILE A 120 -25.10 -15.26 14.13
N GLN A 121 -25.45 -16.49 14.51
CA GLN A 121 -25.16 -17.01 15.85
C GLN A 121 -23.66 -17.21 16.07
N GLU A 122 -22.93 -17.61 15.03
CA GLU A 122 -21.48 -17.74 15.12
C GLU A 122 -20.82 -16.38 15.33
N PHE A 123 -21.30 -15.32 14.68
CA PHE A 123 -20.80 -13.97 14.89
C PHE A 123 -21.17 -13.38 16.26
N ILE A 124 -22.36 -13.68 16.79
CA ILE A 124 -22.70 -13.33 18.18
C ILE A 124 -21.69 -13.96 19.14
N ASN A 125 -21.41 -15.27 19.00
CA ASN A 125 -20.43 -15.96 19.83
C ASN A 125 -19.01 -15.41 19.63
N PHE A 126 -18.67 -15.06 18.40
CA PHE A 126 -17.39 -14.46 18.05
C PHE A 126 -17.20 -13.13 18.78
N PHE A 127 -18.15 -12.19 18.72
CA PHE A 127 -18.01 -10.91 19.44
C PHE A 127 -17.90 -11.10 20.94
N TRP A 128 -18.72 -11.97 21.54
CA TRP A 128 -18.59 -12.27 22.97
C TRP A 128 -17.23 -12.84 23.36
N SER A 129 -16.48 -13.44 22.42
CA SER A 129 -15.10 -13.88 22.70
C SER A 129 -14.11 -12.74 22.95
N PHE A 130 -14.45 -11.49 22.59
CA PHE A 130 -13.63 -10.29 22.80
C PHE A 130 -13.97 -9.57 24.11
N TYR A 131 -15.02 -10.01 24.81
CA TYR A 131 -15.38 -9.48 26.12
C TYR A 131 -14.25 -9.76 27.12
N ASN A 132 -13.73 -8.72 27.78
CA ASN A 132 -12.73 -8.89 28.83
C ASN A 132 -13.43 -9.07 30.18
N PRO A 133 -13.38 -10.27 30.79
CA PRO A 133 -14.07 -10.53 32.06
C PRO A 133 -13.46 -9.79 33.26
N SER A 134 -12.32 -9.10 33.11
CA SER A 134 -11.68 -8.35 34.19
C SER A 134 -12.16 -6.90 34.25
N SER A 135 -12.30 -6.25 33.09
CA SER A 135 -12.68 -4.84 32.94
C SER A 135 -14.12 -4.65 32.48
N SER A 136 -14.80 -5.72 32.04
CA SER A 136 -16.19 -5.72 31.56
C SER A 136 -16.47 -4.95 30.26
N GLY A 137 -15.43 -4.44 29.60
CA GLY A 137 -15.52 -3.89 28.24
C GLY A 137 -15.07 -4.88 27.17
N PHE A 138 -15.13 -4.47 25.91
CA PHE A 138 -14.58 -5.24 24.79
C PHE A 138 -13.17 -4.78 24.44
N ILE A 139 -12.31 -5.75 24.08
CA ILE A 139 -10.95 -5.52 23.61
C ILE A 139 -10.86 -5.73 22.08
N GLY A 140 -9.74 -5.37 21.46
CA GLY A 140 -9.61 -5.40 20.00
C GLY A 140 -9.32 -6.77 19.35
N GLN A 141 -9.13 -7.84 20.13
CA GLN A 141 -8.97 -9.23 19.65
C GLN A 141 -9.59 -10.24 20.63
N PRO A 142 -9.84 -11.51 20.25
CA PRO A 142 -10.43 -12.49 21.18
C PRO A 142 -9.64 -12.59 22.49
N TYR A 143 -10.34 -12.51 23.62
CA TYR A 143 -9.75 -12.49 24.94
C TYR A 143 -9.01 -13.78 25.26
N ASN A 144 -7.78 -13.62 25.72
CA ASN A 144 -6.98 -14.68 26.32
C ASN A 144 -6.12 -14.08 27.43
N PHE A 145 -6.09 -14.73 28.60
CA PHE A 145 -5.38 -14.23 29.78
C PHE A 145 -3.86 -14.07 29.56
N ILE A 146 -3.29 -14.80 28.60
CA ILE A 146 -1.86 -14.73 28.23
C ILE A 146 -1.53 -13.57 27.29
N LEU A 147 -2.53 -12.83 26.79
CA LEU A 147 -2.28 -11.69 25.92
C LEU A 147 -1.39 -10.64 26.63
N PRO A 148 -0.51 -9.96 25.88
CA PRO A 148 0.17 -8.75 26.35
C PRO A 148 -0.82 -7.72 26.91
N ALA A 149 -0.39 -6.92 27.88
CA ALA A 149 -1.26 -5.98 28.59
C ALA A 149 -2.00 -5.00 27.65
N HIS A 150 -1.30 -4.44 26.65
CA HIS A 150 -1.89 -3.51 25.69
C HIS A 150 -3.01 -4.12 24.84
N PHE A 151 -2.98 -5.44 24.60
CA PHE A 151 -4.06 -6.13 23.88
C PHE A 151 -5.22 -6.54 24.78
N LYS A 152 -5.10 -6.39 26.11
CA LYS A 152 -6.18 -6.66 27.07
C LYS A 152 -6.92 -5.40 27.49
N LEU A 153 -6.49 -4.23 27.01
CA LEU A 153 -7.12 -2.96 27.34
C LEU A 153 -8.49 -2.86 26.67
N SER A 154 -9.55 -2.79 27.48
CA SER A 154 -10.89 -2.53 26.96
C SER A 154 -11.01 -1.07 26.61
N THR A 155 -11.60 -0.80 25.46
CA THR A 155 -11.69 0.55 24.88
C THR A 155 -13.11 0.83 24.40
N MET A 156 -13.52 2.09 24.43
CA MET A 156 -14.90 2.49 24.14
C MET A 156 -15.26 2.41 22.67
N ASP A 157 -14.32 2.63 21.75
CA ASP A 157 -14.52 2.38 20.32
C ASP A 157 -14.83 0.90 20.05
N ASN A 158 -14.04 -0.03 20.60
CA ASN A 158 -14.30 -1.47 20.49
C ASN A 158 -15.63 -1.85 21.15
N THR A 159 -15.90 -1.32 22.34
CA THR A 159 -17.14 -1.58 23.08
C THR A 159 -18.37 -1.05 22.35
N TYR A 160 -18.32 0.17 21.81
CA TYR A 160 -19.40 0.77 21.03
C TYR A 160 -19.72 -0.04 19.78
N PHE A 161 -18.70 -0.40 18.97
CA PHE A 161 -18.94 -1.18 17.76
C PHE A 161 -19.43 -2.60 18.06
N ALA A 162 -18.94 -3.22 19.15
CA ALA A 162 -19.46 -4.50 19.62
C ALA A 162 -20.95 -4.40 20.01
N ILE A 163 -21.32 -3.43 20.84
CA ILE A 163 -22.71 -3.21 21.28
C ILE A 163 -23.62 -2.95 20.08
N LYS A 164 -23.23 -2.05 19.18
CA LYS A 164 -24.00 -1.71 17.98
C LYS A 164 -24.23 -2.92 17.07
N THR A 165 -23.21 -3.75 16.89
CA THR A 165 -23.30 -4.93 16.02
C THR A 165 -24.07 -6.06 16.70
N LEU A 166 -23.88 -6.27 18.01
CA LEU A 166 -24.65 -7.24 18.79
C LEU A 166 -26.15 -6.86 18.83
N ASP A 167 -26.47 -5.58 19.01
CA ASP A 167 -27.86 -5.10 18.99
C ASP A 167 -28.54 -5.33 17.63
N LEU A 168 -27.80 -5.19 16.53
CA LEU A 168 -28.27 -5.54 15.19
C LEU A 168 -28.51 -7.05 15.03
N LEU A 169 -27.61 -7.89 15.52
CA LEU A 169 -27.64 -9.35 15.30
C LEU A 169 -28.59 -10.08 16.26
N MET A 170 -28.76 -9.56 17.47
CA MET A 170 -29.59 -10.16 18.52
C MET A 170 -31.02 -9.62 18.46
N SER A 171 -31.99 -10.47 18.79
CA SER A 171 -33.39 -10.01 18.87
C SER A 171 -33.66 -9.05 20.03
N ASN A 172 -32.87 -9.15 21.11
CA ASN A 172 -32.87 -8.29 22.30
C ASN A 172 -31.76 -8.74 23.25
N TRP A 173 -31.55 -7.96 24.32
CA TRP A 173 -30.54 -8.21 25.35
C TRP A 173 -31.00 -9.10 26.52
N ASN A 174 -32.19 -9.72 26.47
CA ASN A 174 -32.74 -10.44 27.63
C ASN A 174 -31.89 -11.64 28.07
N GLY A 175 -31.14 -12.25 27.14
CA GLY A 175 -30.21 -13.35 27.43
C GLY A 175 -28.87 -12.91 28.06
N TYR A 176 -28.60 -11.60 28.09
CA TYR A 176 -27.30 -11.01 28.44
C TYR A 176 -27.45 -9.88 29.47
N GLN A 177 -28.37 -10.04 30.43
CA GLN A 177 -28.67 -8.98 31.41
C GLN A 177 -27.51 -8.69 32.35
N THR A 178 -26.73 -9.71 32.71
CA THR A 178 -25.54 -9.54 33.56
C THR A 178 -24.49 -8.74 32.80
N GLU A 179 -24.14 -9.18 31.60
CA GLU A 179 -23.16 -8.54 30.73
C GLU A 179 -23.59 -7.12 30.37
N LYS A 180 -24.90 -6.89 30.12
CA LYS A 180 -25.45 -5.54 29.92
C LYS A 180 -25.21 -4.64 31.13
N ALA A 181 -25.47 -5.13 32.35
CA ALA A 181 -25.24 -4.34 33.57
C ALA A 181 -23.75 -4.06 33.80
N GLU A 182 -22.89 -5.04 33.53
CA GLU A 182 -21.43 -4.91 33.60
C GLU A 182 -20.90 -3.89 32.57
N LEU A 183 -21.41 -3.90 31.34
CA LEU A 183 -21.08 -2.92 30.31
C LEU A 183 -21.54 -1.50 30.69
N ILE A 184 -22.75 -1.34 31.24
CA ILE A 184 -23.23 -0.03 31.73
C ILE A 184 -22.31 0.49 32.83
N GLN A 185 -21.90 -0.37 33.76
CA GLN A 185 -20.98 0.02 34.84
C GLN A 185 -19.60 0.40 34.29
N TYR A 186 -19.06 -0.38 33.36
CA TYR A 186 -17.80 -0.07 32.69
C TYR A 186 -17.85 1.31 32.01
N ILE A 187 -18.91 1.61 31.26
CA ILE A 187 -19.07 2.92 30.60
C ILE A 187 -19.17 4.05 31.63
N TYR A 188 -19.90 3.83 32.74
CA TYR A 188 -20.00 4.80 33.83
C TYR A 188 -18.64 5.09 34.47
N ASP A 189 -17.84 4.05 34.72
CA ASP A 189 -16.53 4.18 35.37
C ASP A 189 -15.50 4.96 34.52
N LEU A 190 -15.75 5.13 33.23
CA LEU A 190 -14.93 5.95 32.32
C LEU A 190 -15.27 7.45 32.35
N GLN A 191 -16.34 7.84 33.06
CA GLN A 191 -16.66 9.26 33.23
C GLN A 191 -15.76 9.87 34.31
N GLU A 192 -15.05 10.95 34.00
CA GLU A 192 -14.23 11.66 35.00
C GLU A 192 -15.13 12.36 36.03
N THR A 193 -14.94 12.01 37.30
CA THR A 193 -15.76 12.51 38.42
C THR A 193 -14.97 13.34 39.43
N ASP A 194 -13.65 13.46 39.29
CA ASP A 194 -12.83 14.33 40.11
C ASP A 194 -12.81 15.76 39.52
N PRO A 195 -13.39 16.75 40.23
CA PRO A 195 -13.49 18.14 39.76
C PRO A 195 -12.16 18.88 39.69
N PHE A 196 -11.06 18.28 40.15
CA PHE A 196 -9.73 18.85 40.04
C PHE A 196 -9.08 18.59 38.68
N PHE A 197 -9.59 17.64 37.89
CA PHE A 197 -9.15 17.46 36.52
C PHE A 197 -9.80 18.50 35.60
N TRP A 198 -9.01 19.06 34.69
CA TRP A 198 -9.47 20.06 33.72
C TRP A 198 -10.49 19.50 32.71
N TYR A 199 -10.60 18.18 32.63
CA TYR A 199 -11.53 17.45 31.79
C TYR A 199 -12.70 16.83 32.58
N PHE A 200 -12.95 17.32 33.80
CA PHE A 200 -14.05 16.89 34.67
C PHE A 200 -15.37 16.74 33.91
N GLY A 201 -16.01 15.58 34.08
CA GLY A 201 -17.29 15.25 33.46
C GLY A 201 -17.20 14.53 32.12
N GLY A 202 -16.08 14.63 31.38
CA GLY A 202 -15.87 13.94 30.10
C GLY A 202 -15.63 12.43 30.23
N PHE A 203 -15.78 11.69 29.13
CA PHE A 203 -15.55 10.24 29.10
C PHE A 203 -14.20 9.89 28.47
N LEU A 204 -13.40 9.09 29.16
CA LEU A 204 -12.18 8.49 28.63
C LEU A 204 -12.53 7.37 27.63
N ASN A 205 -11.61 7.03 26.73
CA ASN A 205 -11.80 5.86 25.86
C ASN A 205 -11.47 4.57 26.61
N ASP A 206 -10.55 4.63 27.59
CA ASP A 206 -10.19 3.50 28.45
C ASP A 206 -9.62 3.95 29.81
N GLU A 207 -9.23 2.99 30.65
CA GLU A 207 -8.70 3.23 32.00
C GLU A 207 -7.21 3.61 32.05
N ASN A 208 -6.49 3.54 30.92
CA ASN A 208 -5.06 3.76 30.82
C ASN A 208 -4.72 5.16 30.27
N LEU A 209 -4.62 6.11 31.19
CA LEU A 209 -4.24 7.51 30.90
C LEU A 209 -2.84 7.71 30.29
N ALA A 210 -2.00 6.66 30.18
CA ALA A 210 -0.67 6.74 29.59
C ALA A 210 -0.65 6.42 28.09
N LEU A 211 -1.78 6.02 27.50
CA LEU A 211 -1.88 5.61 26.11
C LEU A 211 -3.14 6.21 25.48
N ASP A 212 -2.98 7.12 24.52
CA ASP A 212 -4.11 7.61 23.73
C ASP A 212 -4.54 6.52 22.74
N THR A 213 -5.62 5.79 23.03
CA THR A 213 -6.09 4.68 22.20
C THR A 213 -7.07 5.12 21.12
N VAL A 214 -7.55 6.36 21.18
CA VAL A 214 -8.04 7.12 20.03
C VAL A 214 -7.05 8.22 19.68
N ALA A 215 -6.90 8.55 18.40
CA ALA A 215 -5.89 9.49 17.86
C ALA A 215 -6.10 10.98 18.23
N ILE A 216 -6.47 11.25 19.48
CA ILE A 216 -6.91 12.53 20.05
C ILE A 216 -6.64 12.44 21.57
N PHE A 217 -6.16 13.53 22.17
CA PHE A 217 -6.06 13.61 23.63
C PHE A 217 -7.39 13.27 24.31
N GLU A 218 -7.33 12.43 25.33
CA GLU A 218 -8.48 11.99 26.08
C GLU A 218 -8.68 12.81 27.38
N PRO A 219 -9.93 13.00 27.82
CA PRO A 219 -11.18 12.66 27.13
C PRO A 219 -11.51 13.64 26.00
N ASN A 220 -12.28 13.18 25.01
CA ASN A 220 -12.71 13.97 23.85
C ASN A 220 -14.16 13.67 23.45
N LEU A 221 -14.69 14.41 22.46
CA LEU A 221 -16.06 14.21 21.98
C LEU A 221 -16.28 12.86 21.29
N LEU A 222 -15.23 12.21 20.77
CA LEU A 222 -15.37 10.91 20.12
C LEU A 222 -15.58 9.78 21.14
N SER A 223 -14.73 9.73 22.19
CA SER A 223 -14.93 8.79 23.31
C SER A 223 -16.25 9.06 24.02
N SER A 224 -16.61 10.34 24.20
CA SER A 224 -17.90 10.74 24.76
C SER A 224 -19.09 10.26 23.92
N TYR A 225 -19.04 10.40 22.60
CA TYR A 225 -20.08 9.86 21.72
C TYR A 225 -20.19 8.34 21.84
N TYR A 226 -19.07 7.61 21.83
CA TYR A 226 -19.10 6.14 21.98
C TYR A 226 -19.74 5.70 23.30
N SER A 227 -19.44 6.39 24.41
CA SER A 227 -20.04 6.11 25.72
C SER A 227 -21.54 6.40 25.74
N ILE A 228 -21.93 7.61 25.35
CA ILE A 228 -23.31 8.08 25.45
C ILE A 228 -24.22 7.31 24.48
N ALA A 229 -23.78 7.08 23.24
CA ALA A 229 -24.55 6.31 22.27
C ALA A 229 -24.71 4.83 22.69
N SER A 230 -23.71 4.24 23.35
CA SER A 230 -23.82 2.89 23.91
C SER A 230 -24.83 2.83 25.06
N LEU A 231 -24.85 3.83 25.94
CA LEU A 231 -25.86 3.93 27.00
C LEU A 231 -27.26 4.13 26.43
N ASP A 232 -27.41 4.89 25.34
CA ASP A 232 -28.70 5.10 24.67
C ASP A 232 -29.28 3.78 24.11
N VAL A 233 -28.47 2.95 23.45
CA VAL A 233 -28.86 1.59 23.02
C VAL A 233 -29.44 0.79 24.19
N PHE A 234 -28.86 0.93 25.37
CA PHE A 234 -29.31 0.27 26.59
C PHE A 234 -30.49 0.93 27.30
N ASN A 235 -30.92 2.12 26.86
CA ASN A 235 -31.85 3.02 27.56
C ASN A 235 -31.36 3.35 28.98
N ALA A 236 -30.06 3.64 29.11
CA ALA A 236 -29.33 3.79 30.36
C ALA A 236 -28.64 5.16 30.52
N LEU A 237 -29.04 6.18 29.77
CA LEU A 237 -28.50 7.55 29.88
C LEU A 237 -28.63 8.14 31.29
N ASN A 238 -29.60 7.67 32.07
CA ASN A 238 -29.79 8.08 33.47
C ASN A 238 -28.70 7.62 34.44
N TYR A 239 -27.76 6.77 34.00
CA TYR A 239 -26.59 6.39 34.79
C TYR A 239 -25.48 7.44 34.74
N MET A 240 -25.50 8.34 33.75
CA MET A 240 -24.48 9.39 33.62
C MET A 240 -24.60 10.43 34.72
N GLU A 241 -23.45 10.97 35.15
CA GLU A 241 -23.39 12.23 35.89
C GLU A 241 -23.58 13.39 34.90
N VAL A 242 -24.81 13.55 34.40
CA VAL A 242 -25.15 14.42 33.27
C VAL A 242 -24.80 15.89 33.51
N ASN A 243 -24.91 16.38 34.75
CA ASN A 243 -24.56 17.76 35.07
C ASN A 243 -23.05 18.01 34.96
N ASN A 244 -22.22 17.02 35.32
CA ASN A 244 -20.78 17.11 35.16
C ASN A 244 -20.43 17.10 33.67
N PHE A 245 -21.09 16.24 32.89
CA PHE A 245 -20.91 16.20 31.45
C PHE A 245 -21.36 17.50 30.76
N TYR A 246 -22.44 18.16 31.23
CA TYR A 246 -22.84 19.48 30.73
C TYR A 246 -21.75 20.51 30.92
N GLN A 247 -21.05 20.50 32.06
CA GLN A 247 -19.93 21.41 32.30
C GLN A 247 -18.76 21.14 31.33
N TYR A 248 -18.46 19.87 31.07
CA TYR A 248 -17.46 19.48 30.08
C TYR A 248 -17.83 19.98 28.69
N LEU A 249 -19.07 19.72 28.25
CA LEU A 249 -19.56 20.09 26.93
C LEU A 249 -19.65 21.62 26.73
N ASP A 250 -20.05 22.36 27.77
CA ASP A 250 -20.11 23.83 27.77
C ASP A 250 -18.73 24.45 27.48
N GLY A 251 -17.67 23.88 28.06
CA GLY A 251 -16.32 24.38 27.81
C GLY A 251 -15.74 24.01 26.44
N LEU A 252 -16.37 23.11 25.70
CA LEU A 252 -15.99 22.76 24.33
C LEU A 252 -16.79 23.52 23.27
N TYR A 253 -17.95 24.08 23.61
CA TYR A 253 -18.78 24.86 22.71
C TYR A 253 -18.31 26.33 22.65
N ASP A 254 -18.10 26.85 21.44
CA ASP A 254 -17.86 28.27 21.20
C ASP A 254 -19.16 28.95 20.73
N PRO A 255 -19.83 29.75 21.59
CA PRO A 255 -21.08 30.43 21.23
C PRO A 255 -20.89 31.62 20.28
N ILE A 256 -19.65 32.00 19.95
CA ILE A 256 -19.37 33.05 18.96
C ILE A 256 -19.31 32.46 17.54
N SER A 257 -18.72 31.28 17.42
CA SER A 257 -18.51 30.60 16.14
C SER A 257 -19.53 29.50 15.86
N ASP A 258 -20.38 29.19 16.85
CA ASP A 258 -21.37 28.10 16.82
C ASP A 258 -20.78 26.74 16.44
N ASN A 259 -19.59 26.46 16.97
CA ASN A 259 -18.86 25.24 16.71
C ASN A 259 -18.38 24.60 18.03
N PHE A 260 -17.93 23.35 17.94
CA PHE A 260 -17.33 22.65 19.06
C PHE A 260 -15.86 22.37 18.81
N GLN A 261 -15.10 22.34 19.91
CA GLN A 261 -13.75 21.81 19.96
C GLN A 261 -13.77 20.32 20.31
N MET A 262 -12.83 19.57 19.75
CA MET A 262 -12.78 18.11 19.93
C MET A 262 -12.47 17.70 21.38
N ALA A 263 -11.61 18.47 22.04
CA ALA A 263 -11.16 18.30 23.42
C ALA A 263 -10.65 19.65 23.95
N TYR A 264 -10.50 19.80 25.27
CA TYR A 264 -9.95 21.03 25.86
C TYR A 264 -8.48 21.27 25.50
N PHE A 265 -7.73 20.20 25.25
CA PHE A 265 -6.34 20.29 24.80
C PHE A 265 -6.25 19.84 23.34
N LEU A 266 -5.87 20.77 22.47
CA LEU A 266 -5.68 20.53 21.05
C LEU A 266 -4.21 20.76 20.68
N PRO A 267 -3.63 19.94 19.79
CA PRO A 267 -2.26 20.16 19.32
C PRO A 267 -2.14 21.46 18.52
N VAL A 268 -3.20 21.87 17.81
CA VAL A 268 -3.30 23.11 17.04
C VAL A 268 -4.73 23.66 17.07
N GLN A 269 -4.90 24.94 16.74
CA GLN A 269 -6.22 25.58 16.65
C GLN A 269 -7.09 24.91 15.57
N ASN A 270 -8.41 24.87 15.80
CA ASN A 270 -9.43 24.27 14.92
C ASN A 270 -9.23 22.78 14.63
N TYR A 271 -8.39 22.07 15.40
CA TYR A 271 -8.13 20.66 15.19
C TYR A 271 -9.43 19.83 15.24
N ARG A 272 -9.85 19.34 14.06
CA ARG A 272 -11.06 18.54 13.85
C ARG A 272 -12.36 19.23 14.27
N ASP A 273 -12.43 20.56 14.17
CA ASP A 273 -13.59 21.36 14.54
C ASP A 273 -14.89 20.96 13.81
N LEU A 274 -14.83 20.58 12.53
CA LEU A 274 -16.00 20.11 11.76
C LEU A 274 -16.58 18.82 12.35
N VAL A 275 -15.72 17.84 12.62
CA VAL A 275 -16.13 16.58 13.25
C VAL A 275 -16.58 16.81 14.68
N ALA A 276 -15.85 17.61 15.45
CA ALA A 276 -16.20 17.95 16.82
C ALA A 276 -17.59 18.58 16.89
N THR A 277 -17.89 19.51 15.98
CA THR A 277 -19.19 20.18 15.88
C THR A 277 -20.30 19.18 15.54
N ALA A 278 -20.04 18.25 14.63
CA ALA A 278 -20.98 17.18 14.31
C ALA A 278 -21.22 16.24 15.51
N LEU A 279 -20.17 15.89 16.27
CA LEU A 279 -20.31 15.08 17.49
C LEU A 279 -21.04 15.84 18.59
N GLY A 280 -20.73 17.13 18.79
CA GLY A 280 -21.39 18.01 19.75
C GLY A 280 -22.89 18.15 19.47
N LEU A 281 -23.29 18.25 18.20
CA LEU A 281 -24.70 18.26 17.79
C LEU A 281 -25.44 16.98 18.24
N ILE A 282 -24.96 15.80 17.83
CA ILE A 282 -25.64 14.54 18.15
C ILE A 282 -25.62 14.23 19.66
N ILE A 283 -24.50 14.51 20.33
CA ILE A 283 -24.40 14.36 21.79
C ILE A 283 -25.42 15.26 22.48
N SER A 284 -25.54 16.53 22.05
CA SER A 284 -26.47 17.47 22.64
C SER A 284 -27.92 17.01 22.52
N ASP A 285 -28.28 16.40 21.38
CA ASP A 285 -29.62 15.84 21.17
C ASP A 285 -29.85 14.59 22.05
N LEU A 286 -28.87 13.69 22.18
CA LEU A 286 -28.98 12.47 23.01
C LEU A 286 -29.22 12.78 24.50
N ILE A 287 -28.54 13.80 25.03
CA ILE A 287 -28.60 14.14 26.46
C ILE A 287 -29.56 15.28 26.78
N TYR A 288 -30.33 15.79 25.81
CA TYR A 288 -31.23 16.94 25.97
C TYR A 288 -30.52 18.26 26.36
N TYR A 289 -29.31 18.49 25.85
CA TYR A 289 -28.54 19.72 26.02
C TYR A 289 -28.85 20.79 24.94
N SER A 290 -29.71 20.49 23.97
CA SER A 290 -29.99 21.36 22.81
C SER A 290 -30.52 22.77 23.17
N SER A 291 -30.94 23.04 24.41
CA SER A 291 -31.33 24.37 24.88
C SER A 291 -30.17 25.30 25.24
N PHE A 292 -28.94 24.78 25.32
CA PHE A 292 -27.74 25.52 25.69
C PHE A 292 -26.87 25.91 24.49
N ILE A 293 -27.22 25.41 23.30
CA ILE A 293 -26.55 25.73 22.03
C ILE A 293 -27.54 26.35 21.05
N ASP A 294 -27.05 27.17 20.12
CA ASP A 294 -27.83 27.50 18.93
C ASP A 294 -27.75 26.35 17.93
N ARG A 295 -28.65 25.39 18.09
CA ARG A 295 -28.71 24.20 17.24
C ARG A 295 -28.82 24.54 15.75
N GLY A 296 -29.50 25.63 15.39
CA GLY A 296 -29.68 26.04 14.00
C GLY A 296 -28.38 26.56 13.39
N GLU A 297 -27.64 27.37 14.15
CA GLU A 297 -26.34 27.89 13.72
C GLU A 297 -25.26 26.79 13.70
N VAL A 298 -25.29 25.84 14.65
CA VAL A 298 -24.40 24.65 14.63
C VAL A 298 -24.58 23.83 13.35
N ILE A 299 -25.82 23.59 12.92
CA ILE A 299 -26.11 22.90 11.66
C ILE A 299 -25.63 23.76 10.48
N SER A 300 -25.89 25.06 10.52
CA SER A 300 -25.48 26.00 9.47
C SER A 300 -23.95 26.02 9.31
N TYR A 301 -23.19 25.99 10.40
CA TYR A 301 -21.74 25.89 10.43
C TYR A 301 -21.25 24.65 9.68
N LEU A 302 -21.84 23.47 9.96
CA LEU A 302 -21.49 22.23 9.28
C LEU A 302 -21.78 22.32 7.78
N LEU A 303 -22.94 22.82 7.39
CA LEU A 303 -23.36 22.87 5.99
C LEU A 303 -22.60 23.92 5.18
N SER A 304 -22.18 25.03 5.79
CA SER A 304 -21.42 26.10 5.14
C SER A 304 -19.94 25.78 4.94
N ASN A 305 -19.39 24.85 5.72
CA ASN A 305 -17.97 24.48 5.68
C ASN A 305 -17.68 23.20 4.88
N ARG A 306 -18.51 22.89 3.88
CA ARG A 306 -18.18 21.87 2.88
C ARG A 306 -17.15 22.40 1.88
N ASN A 307 -16.25 21.53 1.43
CA ASN A 307 -15.26 21.84 0.42
C ASN A 307 -15.88 21.91 -0.99
N SER A 308 -15.06 22.23 -1.99
CA SER A 308 -15.50 22.35 -3.40
C SER A 308 -16.08 21.06 -3.99
N ARG A 309 -15.88 19.91 -3.34
CA ARG A 309 -16.42 18.60 -3.70
C ARG A 309 -17.68 18.24 -2.93
N GLY A 310 -18.18 19.15 -2.09
CA GLY A 310 -19.33 18.93 -1.22
C GLY A 310 -19.05 18.03 -0.01
N LEU A 311 -17.79 17.66 0.23
CA LEU A 311 -17.34 16.85 1.36
C LEU A 311 -16.87 17.74 2.52
N TRP A 312 -16.51 17.13 3.65
CA TRP A 312 -15.91 17.84 4.79
C TRP A 312 -14.42 17.57 4.88
N ASN A 313 -13.67 18.64 5.08
CA ASN A 313 -12.23 18.57 5.33
C ASN A 313 -11.93 18.11 6.76
N TYR A 314 -10.65 17.87 7.02
CA TYR A 314 -10.10 17.57 8.33
C TYR A 314 -10.50 18.64 9.35
N SER A 315 -10.49 19.91 8.94
CA SER A 315 -10.99 21.04 9.71
C SER A 315 -11.22 22.26 8.81
N THR A 316 -11.65 23.37 9.40
CA THR A 316 -11.64 24.69 8.72
C THR A 316 -10.23 25.24 8.45
N GLY A 317 -9.21 24.78 9.18
CA GLY A 317 -7.81 25.23 9.02
C GLY A 317 -6.93 24.32 8.15
N PHE A 318 -7.37 23.09 7.86
CA PHE A 318 -6.61 22.07 7.15
C PHE A 318 -7.50 21.47 6.05
N LEU A 319 -7.15 21.75 4.79
CA LEU A 319 -8.08 21.62 3.66
C LEU A 319 -8.05 20.27 2.92
N TYR A 320 -7.37 19.27 3.46
CA TYR A 320 -7.51 17.88 3.02
C TYR A 320 -8.68 17.20 3.75
N SER A 321 -9.16 16.06 3.26
CA SER A 321 -10.31 15.31 3.75
C SER A 321 -10.03 13.81 3.69
N GLU A 322 -10.22 13.11 4.80
CA GLU A 322 -10.22 11.66 4.82
C GLU A 322 -11.67 11.15 4.79
N LEU A 323 -11.90 9.91 4.35
CA LEU A 323 -13.26 9.36 4.26
C LEU A 323 -13.99 9.39 5.62
N ILE A 324 -13.23 9.23 6.72
CA ILE A 324 -13.74 9.27 8.09
C ILE A 324 -14.38 10.63 8.46
N ASP A 325 -13.89 11.74 7.91
CA ASP A 325 -14.37 13.07 8.28
C ASP A 325 -15.79 13.29 7.75
N THR A 326 -15.99 12.97 6.48
CA THR A 326 -17.33 13.01 5.85
C THR A 326 -18.25 11.97 6.50
N PHE A 327 -17.77 10.76 6.79
CA PHE A 327 -18.56 9.73 7.46
C PHE A 327 -19.09 10.22 8.81
N GLN A 328 -18.25 10.85 9.63
CA GLN A 328 -18.67 11.29 10.96
C GLN A 328 -19.67 12.45 10.90
N VAL A 329 -19.48 13.41 9.99
CA VAL A 329 -20.47 14.49 9.81
C VAL A 329 -21.81 13.95 9.29
N VAL A 330 -21.80 13.10 8.27
CA VAL A 330 -23.03 12.50 7.71
C VAL A 330 -23.74 11.62 8.74
N ARG A 331 -22.99 10.82 9.52
CA ARG A 331 -23.55 10.02 10.61
C ARG A 331 -24.25 10.91 11.63
N SER A 332 -23.60 11.95 12.12
CA SER A 332 -24.20 12.85 13.11
C SER A 332 -25.44 13.56 12.57
N LEU A 333 -25.40 14.09 11.34
CA LEU A 333 -26.57 14.71 10.71
C LEU A 333 -27.73 13.70 10.55
N SER A 334 -27.42 12.46 10.14
CA SER A 334 -28.43 11.41 10.01
C SER A 334 -29.04 11.02 11.34
N GLU A 335 -28.22 10.77 12.36
CA GLU A 335 -28.69 10.32 13.67
C GLU A 335 -29.41 11.46 14.44
N SER A 336 -29.11 12.71 14.13
CA SER A 336 -29.82 13.90 14.66
C SER A 336 -31.09 14.26 13.87
N GLY A 337 -31.42 13.50 12.81
CA GLY A 337 -32.60 13.76 11.95
C GLY A 337 -32.44 14.92 10.96
N GLU A 338 -31.24 15.46 10.79
CA GLU A 338 -30.94 16.66 10.00
C GLU A 338 -30.37 16.37 8.61
N ILE A 339 -30.24 15.11 8.21
CA ILE A 339 -29.76 14.76 6.86
C ILE A 339 -30.64 15.32 5.73
N SER A 340 -31.91 15.61 6.04
CA SER A 340 -32.86 16.24 5.11
C SER A 340 -32.54 17.70 4.78
N GLN A 341 -31.66 18.35 5.55
CA GLN A 341 -31.17 19.70 5.27
C GLN A 341 -30.27 19.74 4.03
N LEU A 342 -29.67 18.60 3.65
CA LEU A 342 -28.99 18.47 2.36
C LEU A 342 -30.03 18.36 1.25
N SER A 343 -29.95 19.24 0.27
CA SER A 343 -30.73 19.15 -0.97
C SER A 343 -30.31 17.93 -1.79
N GLU A 344 -31.18 17.48 -2.69
CA GLU A 344 -30.89 16.33 -3.55
C GLU A 344 -29.64 16.54 -4.42
N GLY A 345 -29.40 17.76 -4.91
CA GLY A 345 -28.19 18.08 -5.68
C GLY A 345 -26.91 18.02 -4.85
N GLU A 346 -26.97 18.36 -3.56
CA GLU A 346 -25.84 18.21 -2.65
C GLU A 346 -25.56 16.75 -2.33
N LYS A 347 -26.60 15.93 -2.16
CA LYS A 347 -26.47 14.48 -2.01
C LYS A 347 -25.87 13.83 -3.25
N ASP A 348 -26.28 14.25 -4.45
CA ASP A 348 -25.68 13.81 -5.72
C ASP A 348 -24.19 14.19 -5.80
N THR A 349 -23.85 15.39 -5.35
CA THR A 349 -22.46 15.88 -5.32
C THR A 349 -21.60 15.07 -4.36
N ILE A 350 -22.10 14.78 -3.15
CA ILE A 350 -21.41 13.91 -2.18
C ILE A 350 -21.19 12.51 -2.78
N ALA A 351 -22.23 11.91 -3.36
CA ALA A 351 -22.14 10.58 -3.97
C ALA A 351 -21.14 10.53 -5.14
N GLY A 352 -21.13 11.55 -6.00
CA GLY A 352 -20.15 11.66 -7.09
C GLY A 352 -18.71 11.78 -6.58
N SER A 353 -18.50 12.55 -5.52
CA SER A 353 -17.18 12.72 -4.90
C SER A 353 -16.69 11.48 -4.15
N LEU A 354 -17.60 10.64 -3.63
CA LEU A 354 -17.24 9.35 -3.03
C LEU A 354 -16.63 8.37 -4.04
N ALA A 355 -16.86 8.54 -5.34
CA ALA A 355 -16.19 7.75 -6.37
C ALA A 355 -14.66 7.90 -6.31
N LEU A 356 -14.13 8.99 -5.74
CA LEU A 356 -12.68 9.17 -5.55
C LEU A 356 -12.07 8.23 -4.52
N PHE A 357 -12.89 7.64 -3.63
CA PHE A 357 -12.45 6.71 -2.59
C PHE A 357 -12.73 5.24 -3.00
N PHE A 358 -13.57 5.02 -4.00
CA PHE A 358 -13.99 3.69 -4.44
C PHE A 358 -12.93 3.04 -5.33
N MET A 359 -12.33 1.95 -4.86
CA MET A 359 -11.21 1.25 -5.50
C MET A 359 -11.34 -0.25 -5.28
N TYR A 360 -11.21 -1.06 -6.35
CA TYR A 360 -11.25 -2.54 -6.31
C TYR A 360 -12.46 -3.12 -5.57
N GLY A 361 -13.65 -2.63 -5.88
CA GLY A 361 -14.88 -3.07 -5.23
C GLY A 361 -15.07 -2.58 -3.79
N GLY A 362 -14.08 -1.96 -3.16
CA GLY A 362 -14.19 -1.42 -1.81
C GLY A 362 -13.98 0.09 -1.77
N PHE A 363 -13.99 0.66 -0.56
CA PHE A 363 -13.57 2.04 -0.33
C PHE A 363 -12.26 2.09 0.44
N SER A 364 -11.35 2.94 -0.02
CA SER A 364 -10.12 3.30 0.67
C SER A 364 -10.35 4.47 1.63
N LEU A 365 -9.41 4.69 2.56
CA LEU A 365 -9.51 5.77 3.53
C LEU A 365 -9.10 7.14 2.95
N LEU A 366 -8.29 7.13 1.89
CA LEU A 366 -7.78 8.30 1.21
C LEU A 366 -8.36 8.42 -0.20
N SER A 367 -8.44 9.65 -0.70
CA SER A 367 -8.98 9.94 -2.01
C SER A 367 -7.92 9.77 -3.11
N GLN A 368 -8.31 9.31 -4.30
CA GLN A 368 -7.38 9.09 -5.43
C GLN A 368 -6.65 10.33 -5.91
N ASP A 369 -7.12 11.54 -5.55
CA ASP A 369 -6.45 12.79 -5.91
C ASP A 369 -5.30 13.15 -4.98
N TYR A 370 -5.07 12.37 -3.91
CA TYR A 370 -3.95 12.58 -3.02
C TYR A 370 -2.73 11.90 -3.61
N THR A 371 -1.89 12.71 -4.24
CA THR A 371 -0.64 12.25 -4.84
C THR A 371 0.41 11.97 -3.77
N SER A 372 1.32 11.04 -4.05
CA SER A 372 2.47 10.72 -3.20
C SER A 372 3.79 10.91 -3.93
N ILE A 373 4.85 11.14 -3.17
CA ILE A 373 6.22 11.17 -3.69
C ILE A 373 6.59 9.83 -4.36
N ASN A 374 6.08 8.70 -3.87
CA ASN A 374 6.31 7.39 -4.50
C ASN A 374 5.70 7.32 -5.91
N LEU A 375 4.47 7.80 -6.08
CA LEU A 375 3.82 7.85 -7.39
C LEU A 375 4.58 8.78 -8.34
N LEU A 376 4.92 10.00 -7.89
CA LEU A 376 5.64 10.96 -8.71
C LEU A 376 7.01 10.45 -9.14
N TYR A 377 7.77 9.85 -8.21
CA TYR A 377 9.07 9.25 -8.51
C TYR A 377 8.95 8.12 -9.54
N SER A 378 8.00 7.20 -9.36
CA SER A 378 7.80 6.09 -10.29
C SER A 378 7.44 6.60 -11.68
N MET A 379 6.49 7.56 -11.75
CA MET A 379 6.11 8.19 -13.00
C MET A 379 7.29 8.88 -13.70
N ILE A 380 7.98 9.79 -13.03
CA ILE A 380 9.11 10.53 -13.61
C ILE A 380 10.16 9.56 -14.15
N ASN A 381 10.49 8.52 -13.39
CA ASN A 381 11.48 7.53 -13.81
C ASN A 381 11.00 6.65 -14.97
N SER A 382 9.73 6.23 -14.99
CA SER A 382 9.14 5.49 -16.11
C SER A 382 9.13 6.29 -17.41
N PHE A 383 8.75 7.57 -17.36
CA PHE A 383 8.81 8.46 -18.52
C PHE A 383 10.26 8.71 -18.94
N ASN A 384 11.19 8.87 -18.00
CA ASN A 384 12.61 9.04 -18.30
C ASN A 384 13.20 7.84 -19.03
N ILE A 385 13.01 6.62 -18.51
CA ILE A 385 13.59 5.42 -19.12
C ILE A 385 12.99 5.12 -20.50
N SER A 386 11.73 5.50 -20.72
CA SER A 386 11.04 5.38 -22.01
C SER A 386 11.37 6.53 -22.98
N ASN A 387 12.27 7.47 -22.61
CA ASN A 387 12.62 8.66 -23.39
C ASN A 387 11.44 9.62 -23.68
N ARG A 388 10.49 9.70 -22.76
CA ARG A 388 9.24 10.49 -22.87
C ARG A 388 9.12 11.57 -21.79
N LEU A 389 10.20 11.85 -21.05
CA LEU A 389 10.19 12.78 -19.92
C LEU A 389 9.64 14.17 -20.26
N ASN A 390 9.84 14.64 -21.49
CA ASN A 390 9.36 15.93 -21.99
C ASN A 390 7.83 16.04 -22.14
N GLU A 391 7.09 14.94 -21.97
CA GLU A 391 5.62 14.95 -21.97
C GLU A 391 5.02 15.36 -20.62
N LEU A 392 5.82 15.37 -19.55
CA LEU A 392 5.37 15.73 -18.21
C LEU A 392 5.39 17.24 -17.97
N ASP A 393 4.45 17.74 -17.17
CA ASP A 393 4.46 19.11 -16.67
C ASP A 393 5.42 19.26 -15.48
N PHE A 394 6.66 19.69 -15.76
CA PHE A 394 7.69 19.85 -14.74
C PHE A 394 7.37 20.91 -13.69
N GLN A 395 6.58 21.94 -14.02
CA GLN A 395 6.26 22.98 -13.05
C GLN A 395 5.20 22.50 -12.07
N TYR A 396 4.22 21.74 -12.55
CA TYR A 396 3.28 21.03 -11.68
C TYR A 396 4.02 20.07 -10.75
N LEU A 397 4.88 19.20 -11.31
CA LEU A 397 5.63 18.21 -10.54
C LEU A 397 6.53 18.85 -9.48
N TYR A 398 7.24 19.93 -9.83
CA TYR A 398 8.02 20.71 -8.87
C TYR A 398 7.15 21.21 -7.71
N THR A 399 6.00 21.80 -8.02
CA THR A 399 5.10 22.38 -7.01
C THR A 399 4.59 21.32 -6.03
N GLU A 400 4.23 20.13 -6.53
CA GLU A 400 3.75 19.04 -5.68
C GLU A 400 4.86 18.45 -4.80
N ILE A 401 6.08 18.30 -5.32
CA ILE A 401 7.22 17.81 -4.54
C ILE A 401 7.66 18.84 -3.49
N GLU A 402 7.74 20.12 -3.87
CA GLU A 402 8.10 21.22 -2.97
C GLU A 402 7.10 21.34 -1.81
N ARG A 403 5.79 21.20 -2.07
CA ARG A 403 4.74 21.22 -1.04
C ARG A 403 4.90 20.15 0.02
N SER A 404 5.46 18.99 -0.32
CA SER A 404 5.69 17.93 0.67
C SER A 404 6.96 18.16 1.51
N CYS A 405 7.78 19.16 1.18
CA CYS A 405 8.98 19.47 1.94
C CYS A 405 8.63 20.04 3.32
N LEU A 406 9.24 19.44 4.35
CA LEU A 406 9.24 19.97 5.71
C LEU A 406 10.56 20.72 5.93
N TYR A 407 10.47 22.01 6.23
CA TYR A 407 11.63 22.88 6.42
C TYR A 407 11.42 23.77 7.66
N ASN A 408 12.42 23.82 8.57
CA ASN A 408 12.37 24.64 9.80
C ASN A 408 11.16 24.39 10.72
N SER A 409 10.81 23.13 10.99
CA SER A 409 9.74 22.79 11.94
C SER A 409 10.21 22.74 13.40
N ILE A 410 9.26 22.55 14.33
CA ILE A 410 9.48 22.42 15.79
C ILE A 410 10.50 21.31 16.16
N VAL A 411 10.83 20.39 15.24
CA VAL A 411 11.68 19.22 15.48
C VAL A 411 13.06 19.24 14.79
N ASP A 412 13.52 20.42 14.32
CA ASP A 412 14.87 20.65 13.76
C ASP A 412 15.30 19.59 12.71
N SER A 413 14.39 19.17 11.83
CA SER A 413 14.71 18.32 10.68
C SER A 413 14.14 18.85 9.38
N GLU A 414 14.93 18.64 8.32
CA GLU A 414 14.59 18.93 6.94
C GLU A 414 14.32 17.61 6.22
N GLY A 415 13.27 17.53 5.41
CA GLY A 415 12.89 16.31 4.72
C GLY A 415 11.65 16.47 3.85
N PHE A 416 11.07 15.34 3.45
CA PHE A 416 9.86 15.29 2.64
C PHE A 416 8.84 14.32 3.22
N PHE A 417 7.57 14.73 3.20
CA PHE A 417 6.46 13.84 3.48
C PHE A 417 6.13 12.96 2.28
N ALA A 418 5.69 11.73 2.56
CA ALA A 418 5.31 10.76 1.55
C ALA A 418 4.08 11.21 0.76
N GLY A 419 3.12 11.88 1.41
CA GLY A 419 1.96 12.49 0.75
C GLY A 419 2.21 13.98 0.44
N THR A 420 1.61 14.50 -0.64
CA THR A 420 1.79 15.90 -1.08
C THR A 420 0.76 16.88 -0.51
N VAL A 421 -0.20 16.38 0.28
CA VAL A 421 -1.35 17.16 0.77
C VAL A 421 -1.13 17.86 2.12
N PHE A 422 0.07 17.77 2.68
CA PHE A 422 0.38 18.36 3.99
C PHE A 422 0.78 19.84 3.87
N GLU A 423 0.36 20.64 4.84
CA GLU A 423 0.74 22.05 5.00
C GLU A 423 1.70 22.23 6.19
N GLU A 424 2.22 23.46 6.38
CA GLU A 424 3.32 23.81 7.31
C GLU A 424 3.19 23.31 8.77
N ASN A 425 1.97 23.02 9.25
CA ASN A 425 1.68 22.68 10.65
C ASN A 425 1.44 21.18 10.94
N TYR A 426 1.92 20.29 10.07
CA TYR A 426 1.93 18.81 10.17
C TYR A 426 1.02 18.16 11.23
N LEU A 427 -0.06 17.51 10.78
CA LEU A 427 -0.94 16.72 11.66
C LEU A 427 -1.05 15.23 11.30
N GLY A 428 -0.38 14.78 10.24
CA GLY A 428 -0.51 13.42 9.70
C GLY A 428 -1.95 13.06 9.28
N TYR A 429 -2.14 11.82 8.85
CA TYR A 429 -3.46 11.27 8.57
C TYR A 429 -4.07 10.67 9.84
N ARG A 430 -5.34 10.98 10.09
CA ARG A 430 -6.10 10.45 11.22
C ARG A 430 -6.37 8.97 11.11
N SER A 431 -6.60 8.48 9.90
CA SER A 431 -7.03 7.10 9.66
C SER A 431 -5.87 6.11 9.61
N TYR A 432 -4.62 6.59 9.76
CA TYR A 432 -3.39 5.80 9.63
C TYR A 432 -3.42 4.85 8.43
N PRO A 433 -3.53 5.34 7.18
CA PRO A 433 -3.48 4.52 5.97
C PRO A 433 -2.26 3.58 5.93
N ILE A 434 -2.44 2.36 5.42
CA ILE A 434 -1.40 1.31 5.49
C ILE A 434 -0.18 1.59 4.60
N GLU A 435 -0.34 2.44 3.60
CA GLU A 435 0.70 2.94 2.72
C GLU A 435 1.76 3.74 3.47
N TYR A 436 1.36 4.42 4.56
CA TYR A 436 2.22 5.37 5.26
C TYR A 436 2.55 4.98 6.69
N TYR A 437 1.78 4.07 7.31
CA TYR A 437 1.93 3.71 8.71
C TYR A 437 2.06 2.20 8.88
N LEU A 438 3.28 1.73 9.13
CA LEU A 438 3.54 0.33 9.45
C LEU A 438 4.63 0.28 10.53
N SER A 439 4.30 -0.22 11.71
CA SER A 439 5.22 -0.35 12.86
C SER A 439 4.76 -1.53 13.70
N GLY A 440 5.68 -2.39 14.12
CA GLY A 440 5.26 -3.61 14.82
C GLY A 440 6.32 -4.69 14.98
N THR A 441 5.85 -5.92 15.13
CA THR A 441 6.66 -7.14 15.32
C THR A 441 7.04 -7.83 14.02
N GLN A 442 6.47 -7.40 12.88
CA GLN A 442 6.68 -7.97 11.55
C GLN A 442 6.23 -9.44 11.38
N ILE A 443 5.29 -9.91 12.22
CA ILE A 443 4.79 -11.30 12.15
C ILE A 443 3.79 -11.45 11.00
N TYR A 444 2.85 -10.51 10.85
CA TYR A 444 1.84 -10.52 9.80
C TYR A 444 2.27 -9.73 8.56
N PHE A 445 3.05 -8.66 8.75
CA PHE A 445 3.69 -7.89 7.70
C PHE A 445 5.21 -7.98 7.83
N PRO A 446 5.84 -8.97 7.17
CA PRO A 446 7.30 -9.12 7.15
C PRO A 446 7.96 -8.08 6.24
N GLU A 447 7.60 -6.81 6.39
CA GLU A 447 8.05 -5.67 5.57
C GLU A 447 8.81 -4.67 6.45
N VAL A 448 9.56 -3.78 5.81
CA VAL A 448 10.15 -2.62 6.50
C VAL A 448 9.05 -1.72 7.03
N GLU A 449 9.29 -1.12 8.19
CA GLU A 449 8.36 -0.14 8.76
C GLU A 449 8.11 1.02 7.80
N ARG A 450 6.93 1.63 7.89
CA ARG A 450 6.54 2.77 7.06
C ARG A 450 6.15 3.91 7.98
N ILE A 451 6.69 5.06 7.64
CA ILE A 451 6.47 6.33 8.31
C ILE A 451 6.34 7.43 7.27
N LEU A 452 5.66 8.51 7.62
CA LEU A 452 5.37 9.59 6.67
C LEU A 452 6.61 10.32 6.13
N MET A 453 7.74 10.28 6.83
CA MET A 453 8.98 10.93 6.41
C MET A 453 10.15 9.98 6.62
N SER A 454 10.91 9.71 5.57
CA SER A 454 12.08 8.84 5.64
C SER A 454 13.17 9.22 4.63
N HIS A 455 14.33 8.59 4.73
CA HIS A 455 15.38 8.71 3.71
C HIS A 455 14.93 8.25 2.32
N GLU A 456 14.04 7.27 2.25
CA GLU A 456 13.46 6.80 1.00
C GLU A 456 12.67 7.91 0.31
N ILE A 457 11.74 8.54 1.04
CA ILE A 457 10.93 9.64 0.51
C ILE A 457 11.83 10.82 0.13
N THR A 458 12.83 11.12 0.95
CA THR A 458 13.80 12.18 0.68
C THR A 458 14.56 11.92 -0.61
N PHE A 459 15.15 10.71 -0.76
CA PHE A 459 15.85 10.30 -1.98
C PHE A 459 14.94 10.42 -3.21
N LYS A 460 13.73 9.86 -3.14
CA LYS A 460 12.78 9.86 -4.25
C LYS A 460 12.37 11.28 -4.67
N ALA A 461 12.17 12.19 -3.71
CA ALA A 461 11.87 13.59 -3.99
C ALA A 461 13.05 14.29 -4.69
N ILE A 462 14.26 14.23 -4.12
CA ILE A 462 15.42 14.93 -4.70
C ILE A 462 15.81 14.35 -6.06
N ASP A 463 15.74 13.02 -6.24
CA ASP A 463 16.07 12.36 -7.51
C ASP A 463 15.09 12.77 -8.61
N SER A 464 13.80 12.81 -8.27
CA SER A 464 12.75 13.34 -9.14
C SER A 464 13.04 14.79 -9.56
N LEU A 465 13.38 15.66 -8.60
CA LEU A 465 13.74 17.06 -8.88
C LEU A 465 14.98 17.18 -9.77
N LYS A 466 15.99 16.33 -9.59
CA LYS A 466 17.18 16.30 -10.44
C LYS A 466 16.82 15.90 -11.87
N LEU A 467 16.03 14.84 -12.05
CA LEU A 467 15.62 14.35 -13.37
C LEU A 467 14.83 15.39 -14.16
N ILE A 468 13.90 16.10 -13.52
CA ILE A 468 13.12 17.16 -14.18
C ILE A 468 13.84 18.52 -14.23
N SER A 469 15.14 18.55 -13.88
CA SER A 469 15.98 19.77 -13.88
C SER A 469 15.46 20.90 -12.99
N LYS A 470 14.85 20.56 -11.85
CA LYS A 470 14.27 21.50 -10.87
C LYS A 470 14.96 21.50 -9.51
N LEU A 471 15.96 20.65 -9.29
CA LEU A 471 16.72 20.65 -8.04
C LEU A 471 17.44 21.99 -7.76
N GLY A 472 17.89 22.69 -8.80
CA GLY A 472 18.48 24.02 -8.66
C GLY A 472 17.48 25.10 -8.26
N ASP A 473 16.23 25.00 -8.72
CA ASP A 473 15.15 25.90 -8.27
C ASP A 473 14.84 25.66 -6.79
N PHE A 474 14.81 24.39 -6.38
CA PHE A 474 14.61 23.97 -4.99
C PHE A 474 15.75 24.46 -4.07
N GLU A 475 17.01 24.33 -4.49
CA GLU A 475 18.19 24.76 -3.73
C GLU A 475 18.21 26.27 -3.43
N ILE A 476 17.55 27.10 -4.25
CA ILE A 476 17.43 28.55 -3.99
C ILE A 476 16.61 28.83 -2.73
N LEU A 477 15.64 27.95 -2.42
CA LEU A 477 14.68 28.12 -1.34
C LEU A 477 15.00 27.25 -0.11
N HIS A 478 15.72 26.14 -0.29
CA HIS A 478 15.98 25.13 0.73
C HIS A 478 17.47 24.76 0.81
N ASP A 479 18.03 24.59 2.02
CA ASP A 479 19.44 24.21 2.22
C ASP A 479 19.66 22.70 2.02
N LEU A 480 20.25 22.33 0.89
CA LEU A 480 20.63 20.93 0.65
C LEU A 480 21.71 20.41 1.62
N ASN A 481 22.51 21.27 2.25
CA ASN A 481 23.50 20.85 3.26
C ASN A 481 22.85 20.48 4.59
N GLY A 482 21.71 21.09 4.92
CA GLY A 482 20.91 20.73 6.08
C GLY A 482 20.38 19.29 5.94
N LEU A 483 19.83 18.95 4.77
CA LEU A 483 19.44 17.57 4.42
C LEU A 483 20.59 16.57 4.57
N ILE A 484 21.78 16.88 4.04
CA ILE A 484 22.98 16.02 4.21
C ILE A 484 23.28 15.81 5.69
N SER A 485 23.30 16.90 6.47
CA SER A 485 23.60 16.85 7.89
C SER A 485 22.58 16.00 8.66
N SER A 486 21.29 16.14 8.37
CA SER A 486 20.24 15.33 8.98
C SER A 486 20.38 13.84 8.63
N ILE A 487 20.70 13.51 7.38
CA ILE A 487 20.95 12.11 6.99
C ILE A 487 22.17 11.56 7.72
N VAL A 488 23.32 12.25 7.69
CA VAL A 488 24.54 11.81 8.37
C VAL A 488 24.31 11.59 9.87
N ASN A 489 23.63 12.52 10.53
CA ASN A 489 23.38 12.44 11.96
C ASN A 489 22.39 11.32 12.35
N SER A 490 21.63 10.77 11.40
CA SER A 490 20.73 9.64 11.65
C SER A 490 21.42 8.28 11.73
N GLN A 491 22.74 8.23 11.50
CA GLN A 491 23.52 7.03 11.74
C GLN A 491 23.56 6.69 13.24
N PHE A 492 23.17 5.47 13.58
CA PHE A 492 23.11 5.00 14.95
C PHE A 492 24.46 4.47 15.42
N LEU A 493 25.09 5.13 16.39
CA LEU A 493 26.47 4.87 16.80
C LEU A 493 26.61 4.37 18.26
N ASP A 494 25.59 3.74 18.82
CA ASP A 494 25.68 3.08 20.13
C ASP A 494 26.22 1.65 20.01
N LEU A 495 27.47 1.45 20.45
CA LEU A 495 28.21 0.18 20.37
C LEU A 495 27.59 -0.96 21.22
N ALA A 496 26.66 -0.67 22.12
CA ALA A 496 26.04 -1.69 22.97
C ALA A 496 24.96 -2.52 22.25
N TYR A 497 24.61 -2.17 21.01
CA TYR A 497 23.45 -2.71 20.29
C TYR A 497 23.82 -3.32 18.94
N ASN A 498 23.08 -4.35 18.55
CA ASN A 498 23.35 -5.14 17.33
C ASN A 498 23.16 -4.35 16.03
N ASN A 499 22.38 -3.27 16.05
CA ASN A 499 22.16 -2.42 14.88
C ASN A 499 23.14 -1.22 14.80
N TYR A 500 24.22 -1.22 15.60
CA TYR A 500 25.31 -0.26 15.51
C TYR A 500 25.79 -0.07 14.05
N GLY A 501 25.79 1.18 13.59
CA GLY A 501 26.25 1.62 12.27
C GLY A 501 25.16 1.79 11.20
N GLY A 502 23.95 1.26 11.42
CA GLY A 502 22.82 1.46 10.51
C GLY A 502 22.18 2.83 10.65
N PHE A 503 21.39 3.24 9.66
CA PHE A 503 20.68 4.52 9.67
C PHE A 503 19.26 4.36 10.22
N LEU A 504 18.84 5.33 11.03
CA LEU A 504 17.46 5.47 11.48
C LEU A 504 16.59 5.96 10.33
N PRO A 505 15.28 5.73 10.36
CA PRO A 505 14.41 6.20 9.28
C PRO A 505 14.12 7.69 9.34
N PHE A 506 14.20 8.28 10.55
CA PHE A 506 13.90 9.68 10.77
C PHE A 506 15.14 10.54 10.55
N LEU A 507 14.94 11.66 9.87
CA LEU A 507 15.94 12.73 9.75
C LEU A 507 16.19 13.43 11.12
N THR A 508 15.28 13.25 12.08
CA THR A 508 15.49 13.56 13.51
C THR A 508 15.87 12.30 14.29
N PHE A 509 17.15 12.12 14.57
CA PHE A 509 17.71 10.95 15.22
C PHE A 509 17.59 10.93 16.76
N SER A 510 17.24 12.06 17.36
CA SER A 510 17.08 12.21 18.82
C SER A 510 15.71 11.76 19.34
N LEU A 511 14.82 11.27 18.48
CA LEU A 511 13.47 10.84 18.86
C LEU A 511 13.52 9.47 19.55
N GLY A 512 13.32 9.49 20.86
CA GLY A 512 13.15 8.29 21.68
C GLY A 512 14.44 7.78 22.33
N SER A 513 14.27 6.76 23.18
CA SER A 513 15.38 6.12 23.90
C SER A 513 16.29 5.33 22.95
N ILE A 514 17.54 5.05 23.35
CA ILE A 514 18.48 4.23 22.57
C ILE A 514 17.89 2.84 22.21
N PRO A 515 17.22 2.10 23.12
CA PRO A 515 16.51 0.87 22.74
C PRO A 515 15.49 1.07 21.62
N TYR A 516 14.69 2.13 21.70
CA TYR A 516 13.69 2.46 20.68
C TYR A 516 14.36 2.73 19.32
N GLN A 517 15.42 3.54 19.30
CA GLN A 517 16.19 3.82 18.08
C GLN A 517 16.74 2.53 17.46
N ASN A 518 17.36 1.65 18.25
CA ASN A 518 17.87 0.37 17.77
C ASN A 518 16.78 -0.50 17.10
N GLU A 519 15.56 -0.48 17.62
CA GLU A 519 14.43 -1.25 17.06
C GLU A 519 13.88 -0.69 15.74
N LYS A 520 14.27 0.53 15.34
CA LYS A 520 13.83 1.20 14.11
C LYS A 520 14.79 1.06 12.93
N ILE A 521 15.90 0.35 13.08
CA ILE A 521 16.93 0.25 12.05
C ILE A 521 16.66 -0.93 11.11
N PHE A 522 16.46 -0.59 9.84
CA PHE A 522 16.30 -1.53 8.74
C PHE A 522 17.31 -1.19 7.63
N ILE A 523 17.81 -2.20 6.91
CA ILE A 523 18.81 -2.00 5.85
C ILE A 523 18.32 -1.06 4.74
N GLU A 524 17.02 -1.03 4.49
CA GLU A 524 16.39 -0.14 3.52
C GLU A 524 16.60 1.35 3.87
N TYR A 525 16.57 1.72 5.15
CA TYR A 525 16.86 3.09 5.55
C TYR A 525 18.33 3.45 5.31
N SER A 526 19.26 2.53 5.60
CA SER A 526 20.68 2.71 5.23
C SER A 526 20.89 2.79 3.73
N TYR A 527 20.16 1.99 2.94
CA TYR A 527 20.24 2.01 1.47
C TYR A 527 19.84 3.36 0.92
N TYR A 528 18.67 3.87 1.32
CA TYR A 528 18.19 5.16 0.84
C TYR A 528 18.98 6.35 1.41
N ALA A 529 19.51 6.25 2.64
CA ALA A 529 20.45 7.25 3.17
C ALA A 529 21.69 7.36 2.27
N VAL A 530 22.30 6.22 1.91
CA VAL A 530 23.46 6.18 1.02
C VAL A 530 23.13 6.70 -0.38
N LYS A 531 21.97 6.31 -0.94
CA LYS A 531 21.49 6.82 -2.25
C LYS A 531 21.32 8.34 -2.25
N ALA A 532 20.69 8.89 -1.21
CA ALA A 532 20.49 10.33 -1.08
C ALA A 532 21.82 11.08 -0.94
N LEU A 533 22.72 10.60 -0.07
CA LEU A 533 24.04 11.21 0.13
C LEU A 533 24.90 11.13 -1.13
N GLU A 534 24.90 10.00 -1.84
CA GLU A 534 25.62 9.84 -3.12
C GLU A 534 25.14 10.86 -4.16
N MET A 535 23.82 10.97 -4.32
CA MET A 535 23.19 11.89 -5.26
C MET A 535 23.50 13.35 -4.93
N LEU A 536 23.35 13.75 -3.65
CA LEU A 536 23.62 15.12 -3.20
C LEU A 536 25.10 15.46 -3.30
N SER A 537 25.99 14.51 -2.99
CA SER A 537 27.45 14.69 -3.14
C SER A 537 27.85 14.95 -4.58
N GLU A 538 27.26 14.20 -5.52
CA GLU A 538 27.49 14.38 -6.96
C GLU A 538 26.98 15.75 -7.42
N TYR A 539 25.74 16.10 -7.07
CA TYR A 539 25.11 17.36 -7.48
C TYR A 539 25.85 18.59 -6.95
N LEU A 540 26.22 18.60 -5.66
CA LEU A 540 26.92 19.72 -5.02
C LEU A 540 28.44 19.71 -5.25
N GLY A 541 28.99 18.67 -5.87
CA GLY A 541 30.43 18.54 -6.13
C GLY A 541 31.27 18.38 -4.85
N LEU A 542 30.75 17.70 -3.83
CA LEU A 542 31.40 17.53 -2.51
C LEU A 542 32.50 16.45 -2.50
N GLY A 543 32.62 15.67 -3.58
CA GLY A 543 33.62 14.62 -3.73
C GLY A 543 33.11 13.24 -3.31
N ASN A 544 33.99 12.45 -2.69
CA ASN A 544 33.66 11.07 -2.33
C ASN A 544 32.68 11.04 -1.15
N LEU A 545 31.65 10.19 -1.25
CA LEU A 545 30.66 9.93 -0.20
C LEU A 545 31.28 9.75 1.20
N THR A 546 32.41 9.04 1.30
CA THR A 546 33.12 8.77 2.56
C THR A 546 33.67 10.02 3.26
N SER A 547 33.64 11.18 2.61
CA SER A 547 34.04 12.47 3.18
C SER A 547 32.90 13.26 3.82
N LEU A 548 31.64 12.82 3.68
CA LEU A 548 30.45 13.52 4.21
C LEU A 548 30.25 13.36 5.73
N GLY A 549 31.09 12.60 6.42
CA GLY A 549 31.18 12.62 7.88
C GLY A 549 30.41 11.53 8.64
N PHE A 550 29.71 10.62 7.96
CA PHE A 550 29.20 9.39 8.61
C PHE A 550 30.32 8.34 8.79
N ASP A 551 30.17 7.46 9.77
CA ASP A 551 31.14 6.40 10.06
C ASP A 551 30.95 5.21 9.10
N VAL A 552 31.79 5.19 8.06
CA VAL A 552 31.82 4.13 7.04
C VAL A 552 32.12 2.75 7.64
N ASN A 553 33.01 2.67 8.63
CA ASN A 553 33.38 1.39 9.24
C ASN A 553 32.24 0.84 10.12
N ALA A 554 31.51 1.72 10.78
CA ALA A 554 30.32 1.32 11.53
C ALA A 554 29.25 0.76 10.58
N LEU A 555 29.00 1.42 9.44
CA LEU A 555 28.03 0.94 8.44
C LEU A 555 28.44 -0.41 7.83
N ASP A 556 29.72 -0.60 7.51
CA ASP A 556 30.25 -1.90 7.06
C ASP A 556 30.05 -2.98 8.13
N THR A 557 30.33 -2.66 9.40
CA THR A 557 30.11 -3.56 10.54
C THR A 557 28.63 -3.96 10.67
N TYR A 558 27.70 -3.01 10.56
CA TYR A 558 26.26 -3.25 10.57
C TYR A 558 25.87 -4.29 9.50
N ILE A 559 26.38 -4.12 8.28
CA ILE A 559 26.06 -5.00 7.16
C ILE A 559 26.65 -6.38 7.38
N ARG A 560 27.95 -6.47 7.68
CA ARG A 560 28.66 -7.76 7.81
C ARG A 560 28.13 -8.62 8.94
N ASN A 561 27.69 -8.02 10.04
CA ASN A 561 27.06 -8.74 11.15
C ASN A 561 25.75 -9.46 10.77
N LYS A 562 25.15 -9.08 9.63
CA LYS A 562 23.89 -9.64 9.12
C LYS A 562 24.06 -10.43 7.83
N ILE A 563 25.28 -10.53 7.29
CA ILE A 563 25.57 -11.44 6.18
C ILE A 563 25.58 -12.88 6.71
N ILE A 564 24.81 -13.74 6.04
CA ILE A 564 24.87 -15.18 6.20
C ILE A 564 25.66 -15.75 5.03
N GLU A 565 26.68 -16.53 5.35
CA GLU A 565 27.49 -17.26 4.38
C GLU A 565 27.56 -18.73 4.81
N ASP A 566 27.18 -19.62 3.89
CA ASP A 566 27.41 -21.05 4.03
C ASP A 566 28.32 -21.60 2.92
N VAL A 567 28.29 -22.91 2.69
CA VAL A 567 29.12 -23.58 1.69
C VAL A 567 28.75 -23.21 0.25
N GLY A 568 27.52 -22.76 -0.01
CA GLY A 568 26.98 -22.52 -1.35
C GLY A 568 26.42 -21.12 -1.60
N GLU A 569 26.02 -20.39 -0.56
CA GLU A 569 25.20 -19.17 -0.66
C GLU A 569 25.69 -18.04 0.26
N ILE A 570 25.50 -16.80 -0.21
CA ILE A 570 25.68 -15.56 0.56
C ILE A 570 24.45 -14.69 0.38
N TYR A 571 23.90 -14.20 1.49
CA TYR A 571 22.78 -13.25 1.49
C TYR A 571 22.75 -12.40 2.76
N PHE A 572 22.01 -11.30 2.71
CA PHE A 572 21.75 -10.46 3.88
C PHE A 572 20.51 -10.94 4.62
N ASN A 573 20.67 -11.29 5.90
CA ASN A 573 19.56 -11.66 6.76
C ASN A 573 19.12 -10.47 7.63
N PRO A 574 17.93 -9.89 7.38
CA PRO A 574 17.47 -8.73 8.13
C PRO A 574 17.00 -9.08 9.56
N GLY A 575 16.77 -10.37 9.87
CA GLY A 575 16.40 -10.85 11.19
C GLY A 575 14.89 -10.88 11.50
N TYR A 576 14.04 -10.34 10.63
CA TYR A 576 12.58 -10.29 10.83
C TYR A 576 11.76 -11.15 9.85
N THR A 577 12.39 -11.74 8.82
CA THR A 577 11.68 -12.56 7.82
C THR A 577 12.61 -13.61 7.19
N LEU A 578 12.00 -14.68 6.68
CA LEU A 578 12.65 -15.72 5.87
C LEU A 578 12.12 -15.75 4.43
N ASN A 579 11.25 -14.83 4.06
CA ASN A 579 10.68 -14.73 2.73
C ASN A 579 11.77 -14.38 1.69
N SER A 580 11.94 -15.24 0.70
CA SER A 580 13.04 -15.13 -0.27
C SER A 580 13.02 -13.83 -1.05
N GLU A 581 11.85 -13.33 -1.42
CA GLU A 581 11.68 -12.07 -2.15
C GLU A 581 12.19 -10.85 -1.38
N ILE A 582 12.02 -10.84 -0.05
CA ILE A 582 12.52 -9.77 0.83
C ILE A 582 14.02 -9.95 1.10
N LEU A 583 14.49 -11.20 1.25
CA LEU A 583 15.91 -11.50 1.39
C LEU A 583 16.70 -11.07 0.14
N ILE A 584 16.16 -11.29 -1.07
CA ILE A 584 16.77 -10.84 -2.33
C ILE A 584 16.85 -9.30 -2.37
N LYS A 585 15.75 -8.58 -2.06
CA LYS A 585 15.74 -7.11 -1.97
C LYS A 585 16.81 -6.58 -0.99
N ASN A 586 16.83 -7.13 0.22
CA ASN A 586 17.77 -6.70 1.25
C ASN A 586 19.23 -7.08 0.93
N THR A 587 19.44 -8.19 0.22
CA THR A 587 20.76 -8.56 -0.30
C THR A 587 21.23 -7.55 -1.33
N TYR A 588 20.38 -7.16 -2.29
CA TYR A 588 20.67 -6.09 -3.22
C TYR A 588 21.04 -4.78 -2.50
N HIS A 589 20.25 -4.36 -1.51
CA HIS A 589 20.53 -3.15 -0.72
C HIS A 589 21.92 -3.21 -0.06
N SER A 590 22.26 -4.33 0.58
CA SER A 590 23.55 -4.50 1.23
C SER A 590 24.73 -4.44 0.26
N ILE A 591 24.60 -5.08 -0.91
CA ILE A 591 25.62 -5.08 -1.96
C ILE A 591 25.80 -3.66 -2.51
N TYR A 592 24.70 -2.95 -2.77
CA TYR A 592 24.74 -1.57 -3.24
C TYR A 592 25.55 -0.70 -2.30
N ILE A 593 25.21 -0.73 -1.00
CA ILE A 593 25.90 0.08 0.02
C ILE A 593 27.39 -0.26 0.04
N LEU A 594 27.76 -1.55 0.11
CA LEU A 594 29.16 -1.99 0.15
C LEU A 594 29.95 -1.53 -1.09
N LYS A 595 29.32 -1.56 -2.28
CA LYS A 595 29.96 -1.07 -3.51
C LYS A 595 30.13 0.45 -3.48
N THR A 596 29.10 1.19 -3.10
CA THR A 596 29.13 2.65 -3.05
C THR A 596 30.17 3.18 -2.04
N ILE A 597 30.34 2.53 -0.89
CA ILE A 597 31.36 2.90 0.09
C ILE A 597 32.75 2.31 -0.19
N GLY A 598 32.90 1.51 -1.26
CA GLY A 598 34.18 0.95 -1.70
C GLY A 598 34.71 -0.21 -0.85
N LEU A 599 33.83 -0.95 -0.17
CA LEU A 599 34.18 -2.06 0.73
C LEU A 599 33.57 -3.41 0.30
N PHE A 600 33.10 -3.53 -0.94
CA PHE A 600 32.56 -4.79 -1.45
C PHE A 600 33.67 -5.82 -1.72
N ASP A 601 33.60 -6.96 -1.02
CA ASP A 601 34.54 -8.08 -1.11
C ASP A 601 33.86 -9.46 -0.97
N LEU A 602 32.54 -9.53 -1.16
CA LEU A 602 31.75 -10.76 -1.00
C LEU A 602 31.90 -11.71 -2.20
N ASP A 603 31.71 -13.01 -1.98
CA ASP A 603 31.75 -14.03 -3.05
C ASP A 603 30.54 -13.91 -3.99
N GLU A 604 30.78 -13.32 -5.14
CA GLU A 604 29.81 -13.10 -6.21
C GLU A 604 29.14 -14.39 -6.71
N GLN A 605 29.85 -15.53 -6.73
CA GLN A 605 29.28 -16.80 -7.17
C GLN A 605 28.30 -17.35 -6.14
N LYS A 606 28.57 -17.17 -4.84
CA LYS A 606 27.63 -17.56 -3.79
C LYS A 606 26.37 -16.68 -3.78
N ILE A 607 26.52 -15.38 -4.02
CA ILE A 607 25.38 -14.46 -4.20
C ILE A 607 24.54 -14.88 -5.42
N ARG A 608 25.20 -15.25 -6.52
CA ARG A 608 24.55 -15.77 -7.72
C ARG A 608 23.73 -17.03 -7.42
N ASN A 609 24.32 -17.98 -6.70
CA ASN A 609 23.66 -19.24 -6.34
C ASN A 609 22.43 -18.98 -5.47
N PHE A 610 22.58 -18.15 -4.41
CA PHE A 610 21.47 -17.75 -3.54
C PHE A 610 20.32 -17.17 -4.36
N THR A 611 20.62 -16.19 -5.22
CA THR A 611 19.59 -15.51 -6.02
C THR A 611 18.87 -16.52 -6.90
N LEU A 612 19.61 -17.36 -7.66
CA LEU A 612 19.02 -18.36 -8.57
C LEU A 612 18.12 -19.38 -7.88
N ASN A 613 18.49 -19.83 -6.68
CA ASN A 613 17.73 -20.82 -5.95
C ASN A 613 16.44 -20.25 -5.33
N ASN A 614 16.29 -18.93 -5.30
CA ASN A 614 15.27 -18.24 -4.51
C ASN A 614 14.39 -17.26 -5.30
N ILE A 615 14.62 -17.06 -6.62
CA ILE A 615 13.77 -16.19 -7.46
C ILE A 615 12.33 -16.72 -7.47
N ASN A 616 11.38 -15.86 -7.13
CA ASN A 616 9.96 -16.14 -7.23
C ASN A 616 9.33 -15.40 -8.42
N TYR A 617 8.97 -16.15 -9.47
CA TYR A 617 8.32 -15.60 -10.68
C TYR A 617 6.81 -15.32 -10.50
N SER A 618 6.27 -15.40 -9.28
CA SER A 618 4.92 -14.90 -8.97
C SER A 618 4.92 -13.52 -8.29
N ASP A 619 6.10 -12.96 -7.98
CA ASP A 619 6.28 -11.64 -7.35
C ASP A 619 7.27 -10.80 -8.18
N ILE A 620 6.78 -9.71 -8.79
CA ILE A 620 7.59 -8.84 -9.66
C ILE A 620 8.76 -8.20 -8.90
N ARG A 621 8.63 -8.00 -7.58
CA ARG A 621 9.72 -7.51 -6.72
C ARG A 621 10.89 -8.47 -6.73
N SER A 622 10.63 -9.77 -6.60
CA SER A 622 11.67 -10.80 -6.59
C SER A 622 12.44 -10.82 -7.91
N VAL A 623 11.71 -10.72 -9.03
CA VAL A 623 12.29 -10.63 -10.38
C VAL A 623 13.15 -9.37 -10.52
N TYR A 624 12.60 -8.20 -10.18
CA TYR A 624 13.29 -6.92 -10.33
C TYR A 624 14.59 -6.86 -9.52
N TYR A 625 14.57 -7.23 -8.25
CA TYR A 625 15.80 -7.19 -7.44
C TYR A 625 16.80 -8.29 -7.85
N SER A 626 16.35 -9.43 -8.38
CA SER A 626 17.25 -10.42 -8.99
C SER A 626 17.93 -9.85 -10.25
N TYR A 627 17.18 -9.14 -11.08
CA TYR A 627 17.71 -8.42 -12.24
C TYR A 627 18.75 -7.37 -11.81
N LYS A 628 18.43 -6.54 -10.81
CA LYS A 628 19.34 -5.51 -10.29
C LYS A 628 20.61 -6.09 -9.65
N ILE A 629 20.57 -7.25 -9.00
CA ILE A 629 21.78 -7.96 -8.53
C ILE A 629 22.64 -8.41 -9.72
N SER A 630 22.01 -9.01 -10.74
CA SER A 630 22.71 -9.46 -11.95
C SER A 630 23.46 -8.32 -12.63
N GLU A 631 22.81 -7.16 -12.75
CA GLU A 631 23.39 -5.94 -13.32
C GLU A 631 24.50 -5.38 -12.43
N LEU A 632 24.21 -5.14 -11.14
CA LEU A 632 25.13 -4.50 -10.20
C LEU A 632 26.45 -5.26 -10.05
N LEU A 633 26.42 -6.59 -10.14
CA LEU A 633 27.60 -7.46 -10.04
C LEU A 633 28.13 -7.95 -11.39
N SER A 634 27.39 -7.78 -12.48
CA SER A 634 27.75 -8.32 -13.80
C SER A 634 27.91 -9.86 -13.81
N ILE A 635 27.11 -10.60 -13.03
CA ILE A 635 27.24 -12.06 -12.78
C ILE A 635 26.31 -12.96 -13.62
N LYS A 636 25.62 -12.40 -14.61
CA LYS A 636 24.65 -13.09 -15.51
C LYS A 636 23.80 -14.13 -14.79
N ILE A 637 22.72 -13.67 -14.18
CA ILE A 637 21.65 -14.51 -13.65
C ILE A 637 20.71 -14.86 -14.83
N PRO A 638 20.61 -16.14 -15.26
CA PRO A 638 19.69 -16.55 -16.32
C PRO A 638 18.24 -16.46 -15.85
N LEU A 639 17.61 -15.30 -16.03
CA LEU A 639 16.20 -15.12 -15.74
C LEU A 639 15.34 -15.82 -16.81
N ASN A 640 14.19 -16.36 -16.40
CA ASN A 640 13.24 -16.99 -17.31
C ASN A 640 12.31 -15.92 -17.90
N TYR A 641 12.60 -15.47 -19.11
CA TYR A 641 11.88 -14.36 -19.74
C TYR A 641 10.43 -14.73 -20.08
N ASP A 642 10.13 -15.98 -20.41
CA ASP A 642 8.75 -16.44 -20.67
C ASP A 642 7.85 -16.30 -19.42
N LEU A 643 8.40 -16.64 -18.25
CA LEU A 643 7.70 -16.48 -16.98
C LEU A 643 7.54 -15.00 -16.60
N ILE A 644 8.53 -14.16 -16.89
CA ILE A 644 8.45 -12.72 -16.66
C ILE A 644 7.40 -12.08 -17.56
N TYR A 645 7.38 -12.43 -18.85
CA TYR A 645 6.36 -11.98 -19.80
C TYR A 645 4.95 -12.32 -19.31
N SER A 646 4.76 -13.57 -18.89
CA SER A 646 3.47 -14.05 -18.37
C SER A 646 3.08 -13.31 -17.09
N LEU A 647 4.02 -13.15 -16.15
CA LEU A 647 3.81 -12.45 -14.89
C LEU A 647 3.35 -11.00 -15.13
N ILE A 648 4.03 -10.24 -15.99
CA ILE A 648 3.68 -8.84 -16.28
C ILE A 648 2.24 -8.75 -16.82
N GLY A 649 1.83 -9.69 -17.66
CA GLY A 649 0.45 -9.76 -18.15
C GLY A 649 -0.56 -10.10 -17.06
N ASP A 650 -0.23 -11.07 -16.21
CA ASP A 650 -1.10 -11.55 -15.13
C ASP A 650 -1.30 -10.52 -14.01
N ILE A 651 -0.31 -9.65 -13.77
CA ILE A 651 -0.40 -8.59 -12.75
C ILE A 651 -0.90 -7.25 -13.30
N TYR A 652 -1.06 -7.11 -14.62
CA TYR A 652 -1.60 -5.88 -15.22
C TYR A 652 -3.08 -5.67 -14.89
N LEU A 653 -3.39 -4.44 -14.48
CA LEU A 653 -4.73 -3.93 -14.24
C LEU A 653 -5.10 -2.94 -15.34
N MET A 654 -5.95 -3.39 -16.26
CA MET A 654 -6.42 -2.59 -17.40
C MET A 654 -7.23 -1.36 -16.99
N GLU A 655 -8.13 -1.49 -16.00
CA GLU A 655 -9.03 -0.39 -15.60
C GLU A 655 -8.30 0.77 -14.92
N GLY A 656 -7.25 0.48 -14.16
CA GLY A 656 -6.45 1.47 -13.42
C GLY A 656 -5.17 1.91 -14.13
N TYR A 657 -4.81 1.27 -15.24
CA TYR A 657 -3.52 1.45 -15.92
C TYR A 657 -2.35 1.35 -14.93
N ASP A 658 -2.30 0.22 -14.22
CA ASP A 658 -1.32 -0.04 -13.17
C ASP A 658 -1.01 -1.53 -13.04
N TYR A 659 -0.11 -1.89 -12.13
CA TYR A 659 0.30 -3.27 -11.88
C TYR A 659 0.15 -3.65 -10.41
N PHE A 660 -0.37 -4.85 -10.17
CA PHE A 660 -0.27 -5.50 -8.89
C PHE A 660 1.15 -6.03 -8.65
N GLN A 661 1.53 -6.22 -7.39
CA GLN A 661 2.84 -6.80 -7.07
C GLN A 661 2.91 -8.31 -7.42
N THR A 662 1.80 -9.01 -7.24
CA THR A 662 1.70 -10.45 -7.38
C THR A 662 0.41 -10.87 -8.10
N ILE A 663 0.37 -12.12 -8.57
CA ILE A 663 -0.78 -12.70 -9.28
C ILE A 663 -2.05 -12.79 -8.43
N GLU A 664 -1.93 -12.74 -7.10
CA GLU A 664 -3.08 -12.70 -6.19
C GLU A 664 -3.81 -11.35 -6.20
N ARG A 665 -3.20 -10.31 -6.81
CA ARG A 665 -3.81 -8.99 -7.01
C ARG A 665 -4.31 -8.32 -5.74
N LYS A 666 -3.53 -8.41 -4.65
CA LYS A 666 -3.88 -7.86 -3.33
C LYS A 666 -3.26 -6.51 -3.01
N LYS A 667 -2.11 -6.19 -3.62
CA LYS A 667 -1.31 -5.01 -3.32
C LYS A 667 -0.88 -4.34 -4.61
N ILE A 668 -1.05 -3.02 -4.66
CA ILE A 668 -0.48 -2.14 -5.68
C ILE A 668 0.56 -1.27 -5.00
N ASP A 669 1.70 -1.15 -5.66
CA ASP A 669 2.81 -0.33 -5.23
C ASP A 669 3.21 0.52 -6.44
N PRO A 670 3.09 1.87 -6.37
CA PRO A 670 3.35 2.72 -7.53
C PRO A 670 4.71 2.47 -8.18
N GLU A 671 5.73 2.01 -7.44
CA GLU A 671 7.06 1.72 -7.98
C GLU A 671 7.11 0.59 -9.01
N ILE A 672 6.12 -0.31 -9.02
CA ILE A 672 6.12 -1.46 -9.92
C ILE A 672 6.12 -1.02 -11.38
N LEU A 673 5.40 0.06 -11.70
CA LEU A 673 5.42 0.64 -13.04
C LEU A 673 6.85 0.99 -13.47
N TYR A 674 7.63 1.64 -12.59
CA TYR A 674 9.03 1.93 -12.85
C TYR A 674 9.87 0.66 -13.00
N TRP A 675 9.72 -0.32 -12.09
CA TRP A 675 10.49 -1.57 -12.16
C TRP A 675 10.28 -2.30 -13.50
N ILE A 676 9.03 -2.40 -13.95
CA ILE A 676 8.66 -3.03 -15.22
C ILE A 676 9.17 -2.20 -16.40
N SER A 677 8.93 -0.88 -16.41
CA SER A 677 9.44 0.02 -17.46
C SER A 677 10.95 -0.11 -17.61
N TYR A 678 11.67 -0.15 -16.48
CA TYR A 678 13.12 -0.30 -16.46
C TYR A 678 13.57 -1.62 -17.07
N MET A 679 13.01 -2.76 -16.66
CA MET A 679 13.39 -4.06 -17.22
C MET A 679 13.01 -4.18 -18.70
N VAL A 680 11.86 -3.65 -19.11
CA VAL A 680 11.41 -3.71 -20.50
C VAL A 680 12.31 -2.89 -21.40
N GLU A 681 12.57 -1.63 -21.09
CA GLU A 681 13.40 -0.77 -21.94
C GLU A 681 14.87 -1.23 -22.01
N ASN A 682 15.40 -1.86 -20.96
CA ASN A 682 16.81 -2.25 -20.92
C ASN A 682 17.09 -3.67 -21.44
N ASP A 683 16.13 -4.60 -21.37
CA ASP A 683 16.41 -6.02 -21.67
C ASP A 683 15.23 -6.76 -22.31
N LEU A 684 14.01 -6.60 -21.79
CA LEU A 684 12.90 -7.48 -22.18
C LEU A 684 12.25 -7.12 -23.53
N ARG A 685 12.25 -5.83 -23.92
CA ARG A 685 11.60 -5.34 -25.15
C ARG A 685 12.28 -5.83 -26.43
N PHE A 686 13.60 -5.98 -26.40
CA PHE A 686 14.40 -6.31 -27.59
C PHE A 686 14.70 -7.81 -27.63
N SER A 687 13.83 -8.58 -28.30
CA SER A 687 14.06 -10.00 -28.51
C SER A 687 14.77 -10.32 -29.84
N THR A 688 15.42 -11.48 -29.87
CA THR A 688 16.01 -12.02 -31.09
C THR A 688 15.53 -13.45 -31.28
N THR A 689 15.16 -13.80 -32.50
CA THR A 689 14.79 -15.16 -32.90
C THR A 689 15.43 -15.47 -34.24
N SER A 690 16.09 -16.63 -34.32
CA SER A 690 16.79 -17.07 -35.52
C SER A 690 16.60 -18.56 -35.75
N ILE A 691 16.61 -18.96 -37.02
CA ILE A 691 16.47 -20.35 -37.46
C ILE A 691 17.70 -20.70 -38.30
N GLU A 692 18.34 -21.82 -38.01
CA GLU A 692 19.49 -22.34 -38.76
C GLU A 692 19.24 -23.80 -39.18
N ILE A 693 19.47 -24.14 -40.45
CA ILE A 693 19.48 -25.55 -40.88
C ILE A 693 20.80 -26.18 -40.45
N VAL A 694 20.70 -27.15 -39.54
CA VAL A 694 21.85 -27.95 -39.08
C VAL A 694 22.17 -29.06 -40.10
N SER A 695 21.15 -29.67 -40.69
CA SER A 695 21.30 -30.72 -41.71
C SER A 695 20.09 -30.77 -42.65
N LEU A 696 20.35 -30.65 -43.95
CA LEU A 696 19.40 -30.91 -45.03
C LEU A 696 20.21 -31.40 -46.23
N LEU A 697 20.00 -32.64 -46.64
CA LEU A 697 20.72 -33.26 -47.75
C LEU A 697 19.74 -33.70 -48.83
N ASP A 698 20.20 -33.66 -50.07
CA ASP A 698 19.53 -34.32 -51.19
C ASP A 698 19.60 -35.85 -51.02
N PHE A 699 18.56 -36.56 -51.44
CA PHE A 699 18.50 -38.00 -51.25
C PHE A 699 17.93 -38.77 -52.43
N ILE A 700 18.19 -40.08 -52.43
CA ILE A 700 17.86 -40.97 -53.54
C ILE A 700 16.37 -41.32 -53.46
N PHE A 701 15.72 -41.39 -54.62
CA PHE A 701 14.36 -41.89 -54.75
C PHE A 701 14.15 -43.22 -53.99
N LEU A 702 13.14 -43.26 -53.11
CA LEU A 702 12.79 -44.36 -52.20
C LEU A 702 13.85 -44.71 -51.12
N SER A 703 14.83 -43.84 -50.84
CA SER A 703 15.70 -44.00 -49.67
C SER A 703 14.92 -43.76 -48.36
N SER A 704 15.44 -44.30 -47.26
CA SER A 704 14.91 -44.08 -45.91
C SER A 704 15.98 -43.51 -44.97
N GLY A 705 15.56 -42.93 -43.85
CA GLY A 705 16.43 -42.25 -42.89
C GLY A 705 16.81 -40.83 -43.31
N ASN A 706 16.05 -40.23 -44.23
CA ASN A 706 16.25 -38.86 -44.66
C ASN A 706 15.57 -37.93 -43.66
N ASN A 707 16.32 -36.97 -43.10
CA ASN A 707 15.79 -36.03 -42.12
C ASN A 707 16.21 -34.60 -42.48
N ILE A 708 15.37 -33.65 -42.11
CA ILE A 708 15.79 -32.27 -41.88
C ILE A 708 16.04 -32.08 -40.39
N THR A 709 17.14 -31.41 -40.05
CA THR A 709 17.43 -30.94 -38.69
C THR A 709 17.69 -29.45 -38.73
N PHE A 710 17.03 -28.69 -37.87
CA PHE A 710 17.21 -27.26 -37.74
C PHE A 710 17.26 -26.86 -36.26
N LEU A 711 17.90 -25.72 -36.00
CA LEU A 711 18.05 -25.09 -34.70
C LEU A 711 17.24 -23.81 -34.70
N ILE A 712 16.46 -23.60 -33.66
CA ILE A 712 15.89 -22.29 -33.33
C ILE A 712 16.68 -21.75 -32.15
N ASN A 713 17.23 -20.54 -32.26
CA ASN A 713 17.83 -19.81 -31.15
C ASN A 713 17.04 -18.53 -30.89
N SER A 714 16.46 -18.40 -29.70
CA SER A 714 15.51 -17.33 -29.39
C SER A 714 15.63 -16.79 -27.96
N THR A 715 15.37 -15.51 -27.75
CA THR A 715 15.26 -14.88 -26.42
C THR A 715 14.06 -15.44 -25.64
N TYR A 716 12.94 -15.63 -26.31
CA TYR A 716 11.70 -16.15 -25.74
C TYR A 716 11.34 -17.51 -26.35
N GLY A 717 10.62 -18.33 -25.62
CA GLY A 717 9.95 -19.50 -26.13
C GLY A 717 8.82 -19.16 -27.09
N GLY A 718 8.32 -20.16 -27.81
CA GLY A 718 7.31 -19.94 -28.84
C GLY A 718 6.87 -21.19 -29.56
N THR A 719 6.27 -20.99 -30.73
CA THR A 719 5.77 -22.04 -31.61
C THR A 719 6.44 -21.99 -32.98
N TYR A 720 6.64 -23.15 -33.59
CA TYR A 720 7.16 -23.24 -34.95
C TYR A 720 6.25 -24.08 -35.84
N THR A 721 6.30 -23.80 -37.14
CA THR A 721 5.67 -24.60 -38.20
C THR A 721 6.69 -24.86 -39.29
N ILE A 722 6.79 -26.11 -39.74
CA ILE A 722 7.57 -26.51 -40.92
C ILE A 722 6.64 -27.00 -42.02
N LEU A 723 6.86 -26.50 -43.24
CA LEU A 723 6.14 -26.87 -44.45
C LEU A 723 7.11 -27.39 -45.51
N ILE A 724 6.69 -28.42 -46.24
CA ILE A 724 7.33 -28.91 -47.47
C ILE A 724 6.35 -28.71 -48.63
N ASN A 725 6.75 -28.01 -49.68
CA ASN A 725 5.90 -27.69 -50.85
C ASN A 725 4.55 -27.07 -50.45
N GLY A 726 4.54 -26.23 -49.40
CA GLY A 726 3.34 -25.60 -48.87
C GLY A 726 2.41 -26.51 -48.05
N THR A 727 2.79 -27.77 -47.79
CA THR A 727 2.05 -28.70 -46.93
C THR A 727 2.72 -28.79 -45.56
N ILE A 728 1.96 -28.70 -44.47
CA ILE A 728 2.48 -28.81 -43.10
C ILE A 728 3.10 -30.19 -42.88
N LEU A 729 4.41 -30.21 -42.63
CA LEU A 729 5.14 -31.39 -42.19
C LEU A 729 5.03 -31.55 -40.68
N GLY A 730 5.03 -30.44 -39.93
CA GLY A 730 4.89 -30.46 -38.49
C GLY A 730 4.76 -29.08 -37.86
N THR A 731 4.28 -29.08 -36.61
CA THR A 731 4.21 -27.93 -35.72
C THR A 731 4.72 -28.35 -34.36
N GLY A 732 5.30 -27.42 -33.60
CA GLY A 732 5.74 -27.67 -32.23
C GLY A 732 6.03 -26.40 -31.46
N THR A 733 6.62 -26.57 -30.28
CA THR A 733 7.09 -25.47 -29.43
C THR A 733 8.61 -25.45 -29.34
N PHE A 734 9.18 -24.27 -29.12
CA PHE A 734 10.58 -24.09 -28.75
C PHE A 734 10.67 -23.30 -27.45
N ILE A 735 11.79 -23.44 -26.75
CA ILE A 735 12.08 -22.74 -25.48
C ILE A 735 13.12 -21.65 -25.70
N THR A 736 13.28 -20.76 -24.72
CA THR A 736 14.40 -19.80 -24.68
C THR A 736 15.76 -20.50 -24.88
N GLY A 737 16.63 -19.83 -25.64
CA GLY A 737 17.92 -20.34 -26.07
C GLY A 737 17.79 -21.26 -27.28
N GLU A 738 18.62 -22.30 -27.30
CA GLU A 738 18.76 -23.23 -28.43
C GLU A 738 17.77 -24.41 -28.33
N THR A 739 16.93 -24.59 -29.35
CA THR A 739 16.05 -25.74 -29.52
C THR A 739 16.36 -26.46 -30.85
N ILE A 740 16.90 -27.68 -30.78
CA ILE A 740 17.19 -28.52 -31.96
C ILE A 740 15.98 -29.41 -32.28
N ILE A 741 15.54 -29.36 -33.53
CA ILE A 741 14.35 -30.06 -34.02
C ILE A 741 14.71 -30.91 -35.23
N SER A 742 14.13 -32.11 -35.34
CA SER A 742 14.35 -33.00 -36.48
C SER A 742 13.04 -33.65 -36.95
N TYR A 743 12.85 -33.67 -38.27
CA TYR A 743 11.71 -34.33 -38.92
C TYR A 743 12.18 -35.29 -40.01
N SER A 744 11.49 -36.43 -40.14
CA SER A 744 11.70 -37.34 -41.25
C SER A 744 11.10 -36.78 -42.55
N LEU A 745 11.86 -36.90 -43.63
CA LEU A 745 11.49 -36.55 -44.99
C LEU A 745 11.17 -37.79 -45.84
N ASP A 746 11.14 -38.99 -45.25
CA ASP A 746 10.97 -40.25 -45.98
C ASP A 746 9.64 -40.33 -46.74
N SER A 747 8.60 -39.59 -46.30
CA SER A 747 7.33 -39.47 -47.03
C SER A 747 7.46 -38.82 -48.40
N PHE A 748 8.52 -38.04 -48.63
CA PHE A 748 8.81 -37.37 -49.90
C PHE A 748 9.77 -38.16 -50.78
N SER A 749 10.35 -39.26 -50.29
CA SER A 749 11.28 -40.11 -51.07
C SER A 749 10.67 -40.72 -52.33
N GLY A 750 9.34 -40.79 -52.41
CA GLY A 750 8.59 -41.26 -53.58
C GLY A 750 8.27 -40.18 -54.62
N GLU A 751 8.77 -38.95 -54.47
CA GLU A 751 8.49 -37.81 -55.34
C GLU A 751 9.81 -37.25 -55.89
N ILE A 752 10.11 -37.48 -57.18
CA ILE A 752 11.35 -36.95 -57.79
C ILE A 752 11.16 -35.47 -58.09
N GLY A 753 12.11 -34.63 -57.66
CA GLY A 753 12.12 -33.21 -57.96
C GLY A 753 12.70 -32.36 -56.84
N LEU A 754 12.58 -31.04 -57.02
CA LEU A 754 12.91 -30.06 -55.99
C LEU A 754 11.75 -29.95 -55.01
N HIS A 755 12.05 -29.96 -53.73
CA HIS A 755 11.10 -29.76 -52.64
C HIS A 755 11.49 -28.52 -51.86
N ASP A 756 10.57 -27.56 -51.76
CA ASP A 756 10.77 -26.31 -51.04
C ASP A 756 10.48 -26.54 -49.55
N VAL A 757 11.40 -26.08 -48.70
CA VAL A 757 11.29 -26.10 -47.25
C VAL A 757 11.00 -24.67 -46.79
N TYR A 758 9.97 -24.53 -45.96
CA TYR A 758 9.68 -23.29 -45.27
C TYR A 758 9.49 -23.55 -43.77
N ILE A 759 10.18 -22.77 -42.94
CA ILE A 759 10.05 -22.82 -41.48
C ILE A 759 9.67 -21.43 -41.00
N ASN A 760 8.63 -21.34 -40.20
CA ASN A 760 8.21 -20.11 -39.52
C ASN A 760 8.18 -20.34 -38.02
N THR A 761 8.59 -19.35 -37.25
CA THR A 761 8.52 -19.33 -35.79
C THR A 761 7.81 -18.08 -35.31
N THR A 762 7.03 -18.19 -34.24
CA THR A 762 6.40 -17.08 -33.53
C THR A 762 6.68 -17.23 -32.04
N THR A 763 7.34 -16.24 -31.42
CA THR A 763 7.60 -16.20 -29.97
C THR A 763 6.36 -15.80 -29.18
N ILE A 764 6.40 -15.99 -27.85
CA ILE A 764 5.29 -15.64 -26.95
C ILE A 764 4.95 -14.13 -26.98
N GLU A 765 5.94 -13.27 -27.23
CA GLU A 765 5.77 -11.83 -27.42
C GLU A 765 5.42 -11.41 -28.85
N GLY A 766 5.27 -12.37 -29.77
CA GLY A 766 4.80 -12.14 -31.15
C GLY A 766 5.89 -11.89 -32.20
N THR A 767 7.17 -12.02 -31.85
CA THR A 767 8.29 -11.90 -32.81
C THR A 767 8.31 -13.09 -33.76
N ASN A 768 8.41 -12.81 -35.07
CA ASN A 768 8.45 -13.84 -36.10
C ASN A 768 9.84 -13.99 -36.71
N ALA A 769 10.19 -15.22 -37.08
CA ALA A 769 11.35 -15.51 -37.92
C ALA A 769 10.99 -16.56 -38.96
N GLU A 770 11.51 -16.39 -40.17
CA GLU A 770 11.21 -17.23 -41.32
C GLU A 770 12.51 -17.73 -41.97
N LEU A 771 12.50 -18.98 -42.44
CA LEU A 771 13.61 -19.57 -43.19
C LEU A 771 13.08 -20.32 -44.42
N PHE A 772 13.70 -20.08 -45.57
CA PHE A 772 13.47 -20.80 -46.81
C PHE A 772 14.70 -21.61 -47.20
N SER A 773 14.48 -22.85 -47.61
CA SER A 773 15.51 -23.72 -48.16
C SER A 773 14.88 -24.72 -49.13
N SER A 774 15.66 -25.68 -49.63
CA SER A 774 15.14 -26.72 -50.52
C SER A 774 16.04 -27.95 -50.49
N PHE A 775 15.47 -29.11 -50.79
CA PHE A 775 16.24 -30.33 -51.08
C PHE A 775 15.74 -30.97 -52.37
N TYR A 776 16.58 -31.80 -53.00
CA TYR A 776 16.27 -32.49 -54.24
C TYR A 776 16.21 -34.00 -54.02
N VAL A 777 15.15 -34.64 -54.51
CA VAL A 777 15.03 -36.10 -54.60
C VAL A 777 15.42 -36.53 -56.00
N TYR A 778 16.54 -37.25 -56.12
CA TYR A 778 17.08 -37.67 -57.41
C TYR A 778 16.97 -39.19 -57.62
N SER A 779 16.77 -39.59 -58.87
CA SER A 779 16.87 -41.00 -59.28
C SER A 779 18.26 -41.29 -59.85
N ASN A 780 18.81 -42.45 -59.50
CA ASN A 780 20.06 -42.99 -60.06
C ASN A 780 19.82 -43.99 -61.21
N SER A 781 18.56 -44.18 -61.62
CA SER A 781 18.23 -45.01 -62.77
C SER A 781 18.71 -44.32 -64.05
N GLU A 782 19.77 -44.83 -64.69
CA GLU A 782 20.06 -44.52 -66.08
C GLU A 782 18.89 -45.01 -66.96
N ASN A 783 18.11 -44.09 -67.53
CA ASN A 783 17.25 -44.43 -68.67
C ASN A 783 18.14 -44.68 -69.88
N ILE A 784 18.60 -45.93 -70.04
CA ILE A 784 18.93 -46.45 -71.36
C ILE A 784 17.59 -46.56 -72.11
N LEU A 785 17.46 -45.74 -73.16
CA LEU A 785 16.33 -45.65 -74.10
C LEU A 785 15.67 -47.00 -74.44
#